data_AF-F4PUG8-F1
#
_entry.id   AF-F4PUG8-F1
#
_cell.length_a   1.000
_cell.length_b   1.000
_cell.length_c   1.000
_cell.angle_alpha   90.00
_cell.angle_beta   90.00
_cell.angle_gamma   90.00
#
_symmetry.space_group_name_H-M   'P 1'
#
loop_
_entity.id
_entity.type
_entity.pdbx_description
1 polymer ?
#
loop_
_entity_poly.entity_id
_entity_poly.type
_entity_poly.pdbx_seq_one_letter_code
_entity_poly.pdbx_strand_id
1 'polypeptide(L)'
;MEKNNINQISREFLASLMSFSDRDARRRTRNQIIDQYHNKLSHNYNPVPINIEIKVIKTTFKEPLYYHLLIDVLQSNTVPQQSDSKQYSFETFWDEDLSFKFLKENILVKERGINIEIKVINEKIPSLFCDTLRTCSSTNVLIKSEDIKSKGLEACSFYFEKDLMNFEETQQLGSIQFQVNLSPIDHFGVKYWKRLPVFDPDVKIPNYIMPSPSFVFHDEFNEIIVAFVIIYWLARGEKHAWDMIPPNVQTRETDHKNSDQFFVQRRLSGCNRPYNHFEKVLNKPWTHELPLSFGDYEIKPDVWLPRRTNLRFSLDQETNVLKIVGATYQMELDQPLVTIYSDELSDADRSRLQSFDQSLDSNLLSSISTLGWKEFKDRYMMIEFNYNITWAHVGVHFIVESYGMAFYRNIVNNPIRELLWPHLDGVVFNNWLVVRPMPKGVVTMAAALTYEGQVQMLEEKFRHLSYRWTPRPEDEISKVQDNTYDRADNAIWNALKEYVEEFFVTHQDKILFHWKEIELVSDDLVSHSLNKDASANNIGSIDDLCHLATYLIYQAVFRHAWIHWKAWDDEATAVVFNRNGSTSLKDILYYENLGNAIEAGVQYPSPYVRHYPILDHEFPGPPSLQQKLWQVSNEINPGISISSLVMSPNI
;
A
#
# COMPACT_ATOMS: atom_id res chain seq x y z
N MET A 1 -30.92 -2.64 27.99
CA MET A 1 -29.82 -2.21 27.10
C MET A 1 -29.46 -0.80 27.50
N GLU A 2 -28.29 -0.61 28.12
CA GLU A 2 -27.75 0.74 28.32
C GLU A 2 -27.51 1.39 26.96
N LYS A 3 -27.82 2.68 26.82
CA LYS A 3 -27.51 3.44 25.61
C LYS A 3 -26.00 3.41 25.43
N ASN A 4 -25.51 2.64 24.46
CA ASN A 4 -24.13 2.70 23.99
C ASN A 4 -23.89 4.12 23.46
N ASN A 5 -23.38 4.98 24.33
CA ASN A 5 -22.91 6.30 23.93
C ASN A 5 -21.60 6.08 23.17
N ILE A 6 -21.67 6.14 21.84
CA ILE A 6 -20.48 6.26 20.98
C ILE A 6 -19.57 7.32 21.60
N ASN A 7 -18.35 6.93 21.98
CA ASN A 7 -17.43 7.83 22.69
C ASN A 7 -17.04 9.00 21.77
N GLN A 8 -16.59 10.10 22.36
CA GLN A 8 -16.28 11.33 21.64
C GLN A 8 -15.23 11.12 20.53
N ILE A 9 -14.24 10.26 20.74
CA ILE A 9 -13.19 9.92 19.77
C ILE A 9 -13.79 9.23 18.54
N SER A 10 -14.68 8.25 18.73
CA SER A 10 -15.38 7.58 17.63
C SER A 10 -16.31 8.55 16.88
N ARG A 11 -16.89 9.55 17.56
CA ARG A 11 -17.67 10.61 16.89
C ARG A 11 -16.79 11.57 16.10
N GLU A 12 -15.65 11.97 16.65
CA GLU A 12 -14.67 12.82 15.97
C GLU A 12 -14.04 12.11 14.78
N PHE A 13 -13.76 10.80 14.90
CA PHE A 13 -13.30 9.94 13.81
C PHE A 13 -14.37 9.74 12.74
N LEU A 14 -15.63 9.48 13.13
CA LEU A 14 -16.76 9.47 12.20
C LEU A 14 -16.93 10.82 11.50
N ALA A 15 -16.81 11.91 12.24
CA ALA A 15 -16.84 13.25 11.69
C ALA A 15 -15.61 13.55 10.81
N SER A 16 -14.48 12.84 10.98
CA SER A 16 -13.30 12.94 10.11
C SER A 16 -13.41 12.07 8.85
N LEU A 17 -13.97 10.87 8.94
CA LEU A 17 -14.28 10.01 7.78
C LEU A 17 -15.39 10.60 6.92
N MET A 18 -16.44 11.12 7.57
CA MET A 18 -17.49 11.91 6.91
C MET A 18 -17.11 13.38 6.75
N SER A 19 -15.90 13.79 7.20
CA SER A 19 -15.55 15.20 7.14
C SER A 19 -15.62 15.61 5.69
N PHE A 20 -16.28 16.74 5.51
CA PHE A 20 -16.24 17.49 4.27
C PHE A 20 -14.80 17.64 3.76
N SER A 21 -13.77 17.54 4.60
CA SER A 21 -12.36 17.58 4.20
C SER A 21 -11.81 16.36 3.45
N ASP A 22 -12.21 15.11 3.71
CA ASP A 22 -11.73 13.96 2.90
C ASP A 22 -12.50 13.88 1.57
N ARG A 23 -13.82 14.12 1.62
CA ARG A 23 -14.65 14.31 0.42
C ARG A 23 -14.19 15.51 -0.40
N ASP A 24 -13.88 16.65 0.21
CA ASP A 24 -13.30 17.81 -0.49
C ASP A 24 -11.84 17.55 -0.85
N ALA A 25 -11.07 16.75 -0.12
CA ALA A 25 -9.73 16.36 -0.56
C ALA A 25 -9.86 15.54 -1.84
N ARG A 26 -10.60 14.44 -1.86
CA ARG A 26 -10.87 13.62 -3.05
C ARG A 26 -11.52 14.41 -4.18
N ARG A 27 -12.51 15.26 -3.89
CA ARG A 27 -13.14 16.15 -4.88
C ARG A 27 -12.17 17.22 -5.38
N ARG A 28 -11.32 17.81 -4.53
CA ARG A 28 -10.26 18.75 -4.94
C ARG A 28 -9.22 18.04 -5.77
N THR A 29 -8.78 16.87 -5.37
CA THR A 29 -7.80 15.98 -6.01
C THR A 29 -8.34 15.50 -7.36
N ARG A 30 -9.63 15.14 -7.46
CA ARG A 30 -10.36 14.88 -8.71
C ARG A 30 -10.49 16.13 -9.59
N ASN A 31 -10.94 17.25 -9.04
CA ASN A 31 -11.03 18.51 -9.79
C ASN A 31 -9.65 19.00 -10.23
N GLN A 32 -8.60 18.74 -9.46
CA GLN A 32 -7.21 19.03 -9.79
C GLN A 32 -6.74 18.16 -10.94
N ILE A 33 -7.05 16.86 -10.96
CA ILE A 33 -6.79 16.01 -12.14
C ILE A 33 -7.52 16.58 -13.35
N ILE A 34 -8.82 16.87 -13.22
CA ILE A 34 -9.66 17.39 -14.30
C ILE A 34 -9.11 18.73 -14.81
N ASP A 35 -8.67 19.62 -13.92
CA ASP A 35 -8.13 20.94 -14.26
C ASP A 35 -6.71 20.86 -14.83
N GLN A 36 -5.85 19.97 -14.35
CA GLN A 36 -4.55 19.64 -14.96
C GLN A 36 -4.76 19.09 -16.38
N TYR A 37 -5.68 18.15 -16.52
CA TYR A 37 -6.05 17.51 -17.79
C TYR A 37 -6.58 18.50 -18.83
N HIS A 38 -7.41 19.47 -18.41
CA HIS A 38 -7.92 20.51 -19.30
C HIS A 38 -6.91 21.63 -19.59
N ASN A 39 -5.65 21.52 -19.15
CA ASN A 39 -4.67 22.61 -19.18
C ASN A 39 -5.20 23.92 -18.55
N LYS A 40 -6.19 23.83 -17.65
CA LYS A 40 -6.68 24.99 -16.90
C LYS A 40 -5.69 25.41 -15.81
N LEU A 41 -4.84 24.48 -15.37
CA LEU A 41 -3.77 24.72 -14.40
C LEU A 41 -2.41 24.70 -15.10
N SER A 42 -2.09 25.74 -15.88
CA SER A 42 -0.74 25.86 -16.43
C SER A 42 0.33 26.15 -15.36
N HIS A 43 -0.01 26.67 -14.17
CA HIS A 43 0.99 27.31 -13.27
C HIS A 43 0.91 27.00 -11.77
N ASN A 44 0.01 26.13 -11.29
CA ASN A 44 -0.09 25.80 -9.85
C ASN A 44 -0.29 24.28 -9.81
N TYR A 45 0.62 23.44 -9.35
CA TYR A 45 1.05 23.24 -7.97
C TYR A 45 2.27 22.29 -8.01
N ASN A 46 3.09 22.27 -6.96
CA ASN A 46 3.83 21.06 -6.63
C ASN A 46 3.68 20.83 -5.11
N PRO A 47 2.88 19.85 -4.68
CA PRO A 47 2.67 19.52 -3.29
C PRO A 47 3.81 18.62 -2.83
N VAL A 48 5.02 19.17 -2.78
CA VAL A 48 6.15 18.48 -2.16
C VAL A 48 6.18 18.98 -0.72
N PRO A 49 5.86 18.15 0.27
CA PRO A 49 6.10 18.47 1.65
C PRO A 49 7.56 18.86 1.84
N ILE A 50 7.79 19.95 2.55
CA ILE A 50 9.13 20.49 2.77
C ILE A 50 9.43 20.45 4.27
N ASN A 51 10.61 19.91 4.59
CA ASN A 51 11.28 20.11 5.86
C ASN A 51 11.94 21.49 5.85
N ILE A 52 11.56 22.31 6.82
CA ILE A 52 12.05 23.68 7.00
C ILE A 52 12.91 23.67 8.25
N GLU A 53 14.21 23.83 8.07
CA GLU A 53 15.18 23.90 9.15
C GLU A 53 15.67 25.35 9.28
N ILE A 54 15.49 25.95 10.45
CA ILE A 54 15.88 27.33 10.74
C ILE A 54 17.00 27.29 11.77
N LYS A 55 18.16 27.85 11.43
CA LYS A 55 19.33 27.95 12.31
C LYS A 55 19.69 29.41 12.55
N VAL A 56 19.96 29.76 13.80
CA VAL A 56 20.59 31.05 14.12
C VAL A 56 22.08 30.90 13.84
N ILE A 57 22.64 31.80 13.03
CA ILE A 57 24.07 31.74 12.67
C ILE A 57 24.86 32.70 13.55
N LYS A 58 24.35 33.92 13.68
CA LYS A 58 25.07 35.03 14.30
C LYS A 58 24.11 35.99 14.97
N THR A 59 24.49 36.50 16.13
CA THR A 59 23.81 37.61 16.79
C THR A 59 24.79 38.75 17.03
N THR A 60 24.37 39.97 16.72
CA THR A 60 25.16 41.18 16.93
C THR A 60 24.34 42.15 17.77
N PHE A 61 24.62 42.31 19.05
CA PHE A 61 23.87 43.22 19.93
C PHE A 61 24.72 44.43 20.32
N LYS A 62 24.08 45.60 20.42
CA LYS A 62 24.76 46.81 20.89
C LYS A 62 24.93 46.84 22.41
N GLU A 63 24.21 45.99 23.14
CA GLU A 63 24.30 45.82 24.59
C GLU A 63 24.00 44.35 24.96
N PRO A 64 24.46 43.84 26.11
CA PRO A 64 24.13 42.48 26.53
C PRO A 64 22.63 42.29 26.85
N LEU A 65 21.96 41.43 26.09
CA LEU A 65 20.52 41.17 26.20
C LEU A 65 20.25 39.72 26.64
N TYR A 66 19.18 39.55 27.42
CA TYR A 66 18.62 38.24 27.71
C TYR A 66 17.44 38.03 26.76
N TYR A 67 17.49 37.02 25.90
CA TYR A 67 16.39 36.77 24.99
C TYR A 67 16.16 35.29 24.75
N HIS A 68 14.94 34.95 24.37
CA HIS A 68 14.64 33.69 23.69
C HIS A 68 13.91 33.97 22.37
N LEU A 69 14.00 33.01 21.46
CA LEU A 69 13.34 33.04 20.17
C LEU A 69 12.10 32.15 20.25
N LEU A 70 10.98 32.65 19.74
CA LEU A 70 9.81 31.85 19.43
C LEU A 70 9.60 31.93 17.92
N ILE A 71 9.72 30.80 17.23
CA ILE A 71 9.60 30.71 15.78
C ILE A 71 8.36 29.91 15.43
N ASP A 72 7.52 30.49 14.58
CA ASP A 72 6.36 29.85 13.99
C ASP A 72 6.49 29.87 12.46
N VAL A 73 6.13 28.76 11.82
CA VAL A 73 6.00 28.68 10.36
C VAL A 73 4.53 28.57 10.06
N LEU A 74 3.95 29.61 9.49
CA LEU A 74 2.51 29.71 9.30
C LEU A 74 1.96 28.53 8.49
N GLN A 75 0.92 27.86 9.01
CA GLN A 75 0.33 26.64 8.46
C GLN A 75 1.31 25.44 8.35
N SER A 76 2.38 25.44 9.14
CA SER A 76 3.13 24.21 9.40
C SER A 76 2.26 23.25 10.21
N ASN A 77 2.49 21.95 10.01
CA ASN A 77 1.94 20.90 10.86
C ASN A 77 2.72 20.75 12.17
N THR A 78 3.82 21.48 12.32
CA THR A 78 4.63 21.54 13.54
C THR A 78 4.20 22.75 14.36
N VAL A 79 4.05 22.56 15.67
CA VAL A 79 3.76 23.67 16.60
C VAL A 79 4.94 24.66 16.66
N PRO A 80 4.70 25.94 17.02
CA PRO A 80 5.77 26.90 17.24
C PRO A 80 6.85 26.37 18.18
N GLN A 81 8.12 26.67 17.88
CA GLN A 81 9.26 26.21 18.67
C GLN A 81 9.95 27.36 19.38
N GLN A 82 10.44 27.11 20.59
CA GLN A 82 11.06 28.11 21.44
C GLN A 82 12.51 27.72 21.78
N SER A 83 13.44 28.68 21.77
CA SER A 83 14.79 28.47 22.30
C SER A 83 14.82 28.62 23.81
N ASP A 84 15.82 28.03 24.44
CA ASP A 84 16.19 28.43 25.80
C ASP A 84 16.58 29.92 25.85
N SER A 85 16.46 30.50 27.05
CA SER A 85 16.85 31.88 27.32
C SER A 85 18.36 32.04 27.30
N LYS A 86 18.82 33.07 26.60
CA LYS A 86 20.23 33.26 26.24
C LYS A 86 20.75 34.58 26.80
N GLN A 87 21.92 34.57 27.45
CA GLN A 87 22.62 35.77 27.94
C GLN A 87 23.91 35.99 27.15
N TYR A 88 23.94 36.94 26.20
CA TYR A 88 25.11 37.08 25.33
C TYR A 88 25.53 38.53 25.04
N SER A 89 26.80 38.66 24.65
CA SER A 89 27.54 39.90 24.43
C SER A 89 27.44 40.39 22.96
N PHE A 90 28.25 41.40 22.60
CA PHE A 90 28.08 42.23 21.42
C PHE A 90 28.13 41.50 20.07
N GLU A 91 28.83 40.37 19.96
CA GLU A 91 28.91 39.55 18.75
C GLU A 91 29.08 38.06 19.14
N THR A 92 28.26 37.16 18.61
CA THR A 92 28.32 35.71 18.93
C THR A 92 27.90 34.88 17.71
N PHE A 93 28.64 33.79 17.45
CA PHE A 93 28.37 32.81 16.40
C PHE A 93 27.80 31.53 17.01
N TRP A 94 26.92 30.86 16.27
CA TRP A 94 26.05 29.80 16.79
C TRP A 94 26.14 28.52 15.96
N ASP A 95 27.37 28.10 15.66
CA ASP A 95 27.60 26.94 14.80
C ASP A 95 27.17 25.61 15.44
N GLU A 96 27.12 25.54 16.77
CA GLU A 96 26.77 24.33 17.54
C GLU A 96 25.30 24.25 17.97
N ASP A 97 24.51 25.31 17.73
CA ASP A 97 23.12 25.36 18.15
C ASP A 97 22.22 24.39 17.37
N LEU A 98 21.27 23.79 18.10
CA LEU A 98 20.20 23.01 17.49
C LEU A 98 19.32 23.88 16.61
N SER A 99 19.04 23.40 15.40
CA SER A 99 18.10 24.00 14.47
C SER A 99 16.65 23.81 14.91
N PHE A 100 15.79 24.77 14.60
CA PHE A 100 14.34 24.61 14.67
C PHE A 100 13.84 23.89 13.43
N LYS A 101 13.00 22.85 13.58
CA LYS A 101 12.60 21.97 12.47
C LYS A 101 11.10 21.93 12.29
N PHE A 102 10.60 22.41 11.17
CA PHE A 102 9.17 22.48 10.85
C PHE A 102 8.85 21.63 9.63
N LEU A 103 7.64 21.06 9.61
CA LEU A 103 7.10 20.35 8.46
C LEU A 103 5.95 21.13 7.83
N LYS A 104 6.03 21.41 6.52
CA LYS A 104 4.95 22.04 5.76
C LYS A 104 4.54 21.13 4.60
N GLU A 105 3.34 20.54 4.69
CA GLU A 105 2.82 19.59 3.69
C GLU A 105 2.39 20.27 2.38
N ASN A 106 2.02 21.55 2.42
CA ASN A 106 1.56 22.29 1.25
C ASN A 106 2.19 23.69 1.18
N ILE A 107 2.86 23.99 0.07
CA ILE A 107 3.24 25.37 -0.29
C ILE A 107 2.30 25.82 -1.40
N LEU A 108 1.27 26.57 -1.03
CA LEU A 108 0.35 27.13 -2.00
C LEU A 108 1.06 28.25 -2.77
N VAL A 109 1.20 28.11 -4.09
CA VAL A 109 1.78 29.15 -4.98
C VAL A 109 1.05 30.50 -4.83
N LYS A 110 -0.23 30.48 -4.45
CA LYS A 110 -1.02 31.69 -4.16
C LYS A 110 -0.55 32.46 -2.91
N GLU A 111 0.13 31.83 -1.97
CA GLU A 111 0.58 32.47 -0.73
C GLU A 111 1.83 33.34 -0.90
N ARG A 112 2.36 33.47 -2.12
CA ARG A 112 3.58 34.23 -2.44
C ARG A 112 4.79 33.83 -1.59
N GLY A 113 4.78 32.68 -0.93
CA GLY A 113 5.92 32.18 -0.18
C GLY A 113 5.64 31.38 1.09
N ILE A 114 6.72 31.09 1.84
CA ILE A 114 6.66 30.58 3.21
C ILE A 114 6.74 31.80 4.14
N ASN A 115 5.78 31.94 5.05
CA ASN A 115 5.80 32.98 6.07
C ASN A 115 6.32 32.40 7.39
N ILE A 116 7.42 32.95 7.87
CA ILE A 116 8.05 32.58 9.15
C ILE A 116 7.88 33.76 10.09
N GLU A 117 7.13 33.56 11.18
CA GLU A 117 7.02 34.53 12.27
C GLU A 117 8.10 34.25 13.31
N ILE A 118 8.98 35.22 13.54
CA ILE A 118 10.03 35.14 14.56
C ILE A 118 9.75 36.20 15.60
N LYS A 119 9.55 35.76 16.84
CA LYS A 119 9.37 36.61 18.02
C LYS A 119 10.62 36.54 18.89
N VAL A 120 11.25 37.68 19.12
CA VAL A 120 12.35 37.81 20.08
C VAL A 120 11.79 38.37 21.36
N ILE A 121 11.91 37.61 22.44
CA ILE A 121 11.36 37.95 23.75
C ILE A 121 12.51 38.27 24.68
N ASN A 122 12.63 39.53 25.10
CA ASN A 122 13.63 39.96 26.08
C ASN A 122 13.13 39.75 27.51
N GLU A 123 13.95 39.16 28.38
CA GLU A 123 13.59 38.83 29.77
C GLU A 123 14.01 39.88 30.81
N LYS A 124 14.77 40.91 30.42
CA LYS A 124 15.26 41.93 31.36
C LYS A 124 14.32 43.13 31.52
N ILE A 125 13.36 43.04 32.45
CA ILE A 125 12.98 44.16 33.33
C ILE A 125 12.71 43.59 34.74
N PRO A 126 13.67 43.65 35.68
CA PRO A 126 13.53 43.11 37.05
C PRO A 126 12.51 43.86 37.93
N SER A 127 11.84 44.90 37.43
CA SER A 127 10.98 45.78 38.22
C SER A 127 9.67 46.06 37.51
N LEU A 128 8.77 45.08 37.42
CA LEU A 128 7.31 45.23 37.48
C LEU A 128 6.64 43.86 37.27
N PHE A 129 5.91 43.40 38.28
CA PHE A 129 5.04 42.23 38.26
C PHE A 129 3.83 42.42 37.32
N CYS A 130 4.08 42.55 36.02
CA CYS A 130 3.04 42.46 35.00
C CYS A 130 3.57 41.61 33.85
N ASP A 131 2.83 40.56 33.49
CA ASP A 131 3.06 39.70 32.32
C ASP A 131 3.09 40.45 30.97
N THR A 132 2.92 41.78 31.00
CA THR A 132 2.80 42.68 29.86
C THR A 132 4.11 43.37 29.42
N LEU A 133 5.23 43.16 30.11
CA LEU A 133 6.52 43.81 29.76
C LEU A 133 7.57 42.85 29.17
N ARG A 134 7.13 41.83 28.43
CA ARG A 134 7.98 41.16 27.44
C ARG A 134 8.10 42.09 26.24
N THR A 135 9.26 42.70 25.99
CA THR A 135 9.46 43.38 24.70
C THR A 135 9.55 42.31 23.62
N CYS A 136 8.50 42.20 22.81
CA CYS A 136 8.43 41.30 21.67
C CYS A 136 8.73 42.10 20.41
N SER A 137 9.84 41.80 19.73
CA SER A 137 10.01 42.21 18.34
C SER A 137 9.56 41.03 17.48
N SER A 138 8.57 41.25 16.60
CA SER A 138 8.14 40.25 15.63
C SER A 138 8.62 40.60 14.23
N THR A 139 8.98 39.59 13.47
CA THR A 139 9.21 39.75 12.03
C THR A 139 8.59 38.62 11.26
N ASN A 140 8.09 38.95 10.08
CA ASN A 140 7.62 38.00 9.09
C ASN A 140 8.67 37.91 7.98
N VAL A 141 9.14 36.70 7.70
CA VAL A 141 10.04 36.44 6.58
C VAL A 141 9.25 35.73 5.51
N LEU A 142 9.15 36.35 4.34
CA LEU A 142 8.49 35.78 3.17
C LEU A 142 9.54 35.20 2.21
N ILE A 143 9.65 33.87 2.15
CA ILE A 143 10.48 33.19 1.15
C ILE A 143 9.62 33.01 -0.09
N LYS A 144 9.89 33.72 -1.18
CA LYS A 144 8.96 33.72 -2.32
C LYS A 144 9.01 32.40 -3.08
N SER A 145 7.93 32.09 -3.80
CA SER A 145 7.85 30.89 -4.64
C SER A 145 8.92 30.83 -5.73
N GLU A 146 9.36 31.99 -6.22
CA GLU A 146 10.44 32.11 -7.22
C GLU A 146 11.81 31.74 -6.66
N ASP A 147 11.98 31.86 -5.34
CA ASP A 147 13.21 31.52 -4.63
C ASP A 147 13.32 30.00 -4.39
N ILE A 148 12.20 29.28 -4.43
CA ILE A 148 12.14 27.84 -4.29
C ILE A 148 12.48 27.19 -5.64
N LYS A 149 13.69 26.63 -5.73
CA LYS A 149 14.18 25.96 -6.94
C LYS A 149 13.31 24.75 -7.31
N SER A 150 13.28 24.44 -8.60
CA SER A 150 12.70 23.21 -9.18
C SER A 150 11.28 22.87 -8.70
N LYS A 151 10.46 23.89 -8.42
CA LYS A 151 9.11 23.71 -7.85
C LYS A 151 9.11 22.92 -6.52
N GLY A 152 10.12 23.12 -5.66
CA GLY A 152 10.22 22.49 -4.34
C GLY A 152 10.86 21.10 -4.34
N LEU A 153 11.54 20.70 -5.42
CA LEU A 153 12.14 19.37 -5.57
C LEU A 153 13.63 19.31 -5.22
N GLU A 154 14.27 20.45 -5.02
CA GLU A 154 15.68 20.56 -4.65
C GLU A 154 15.82 21.22 -3.29
N ALA A 155 16.79 20.73 -2.50
CA ALA A 155 17.16 21.42 -1.27
C ALA A 155 17.72 22.80 -1.61
N CYS A 156 17.29 23.82 -0.86
CA CYS A 156 17.77 25.18 -1.00
C CYS A 156 17.99 25.82 0.37
N SER A 157 18.94 26.75 0.43
CA SER A 157 19.30 27.44 1.66
C SER A 157 19.22 28.94 1.44
N PHE A 158 18.61 29.64 2.39
CA PHE A 158 18.46 31.09 2.39
C PHE A 158 19.14 31.66 3.62
N TYR A 159 19.76 32.81 3.46
CA TYR A 159 20.38 33.57 4.53
C TYR A 159 19.68 34.91 4.61
N PHE A 160 19.25 35.29 5.80
CA PHE A 160 18.73 36.63 6.02
C PHE A 160 19.16 37.15 7.38
N GLU A 161 19.28 38.47 7.46
CA GLU A 161 19.60 39.19 8.69
C GLU A 161 18.40 40.01 9.10
N LYS A 162 18.07 39.97 10.39
CA LYS A 162 16.99 40.76 10.95
C LYS A 162 17.51 41.68 12.03
N ASP A 163 17.28 42.97 11.82
CA ASP A 163 17.47 43.98 12.84
C ASP A 163 16.46 43.81 13.98
N LEU A 164 16.96 43.80 15.21
CA LEU A 164 16.16 43.91 16.41
C LEU A 164 16.04 45.38 16.78
N MET A 165 14.80 45.85 16.83
CA MET A 165 14.48 47.17 17.33
C MET A 165 13.99 47.06 18.77
N ASN A 166 14.13 48.15 19.53
CA ASN A 166 13.44 48.31 20.79
C ASN A 166 11.91 48.35 20.59
N PHE A 167 11.15 48.31 21.68
CA PHE A 167 9.69 48.23 21.63
C PHE A 167 9.03 49.37 20.86
N GLU A 168 9.60 50.57 20.93
CA GLU A 168 9.09 51.75 20.23
C GLU A 168 9.51 51.81 18.75
N GLU A 169 10.28 50.82 18.27
CA GLU A 169 10.89 50.78 16.94
C GLU A 169 11.80 51.99 16.64
N THR A 170 12.25 52.70 17.67
CA THR A 170 13.05 53.93 17.57
C THR A 170 14.56 53.68 17.57
N GLN A 171 15.01 52.57 18.17
CA GLN A 171 16.43 52.25 18.32
C GLN A 171 16.71 50.79 17.97
N GLN A 172 17.65 50.56 17.05
CA GLN A 172 18.16 49.23 16.73
C GLN A 172 19.05 48.73 17.87
N LEU A 173 18.59 47.68 18.56
CA LEU A 173 19.28 46.96 19.63
C LEU A 173 20.37 46.03 19.09
N GLY A 174 20.24 45.56 17.85
CA GLY A 174 21.19 44.64 17.23
C GLY A 174 20.62 43.98 15.98
N SER A 175 21.20 42.86 15.58
CA SER A 175 20.71 42.01 14.50
C SER A 175 20.91 40.52 14.79
N ILE A 176 20.08 39.68 14.18
CA ILE A 176 20.20 38.23 14.18
C ILE A 176 20.24 37.73 12.74
N GLN A 177 21.26 36.96 12.39
CA GLN A 177 21.37 36.26 11.12
C GLN A 177 20.85 34.83 11.25
N PHE A 178 20.01 34.45 10.28
CA PHE A 178 19.39 33.14 10.19
C PHE A 178 19.79 32.45 8.89
N GLN A 179 19.93 31.13 8.96
CA GLN A 179 19.94 30.22 7.83
C GLN A 179 18.60 29.48 7.81
N VAL A 180 17.93 29.44 6.68
CA VAL A 180 16.75 28.59 6.46
C VAL A 180 17.10 27.58 5.39
N ASN A 181 17.15 26.31 5.76
CA ASN A 181 17.26 25.22 4.82
C ASN A 181 15.85 24.69 4.54
N LEU A 182 15.46 24.70 3.27
CA LEU A 182 14.30 24.00 2.77
C LEU A 182 14.81 22.73 2.12
N SER A 183 14.40 21.57 2.61
CA SER A 183 14.62 20.30 1.93
C SER A 183 13.28 19.64 1.65
N PRO A 184 13.05 19.11 0.43
CA PRO A 184 11.91 18.22 0.26
C PRO A 184 12.02 17.08 1.29
N ILE A 185 10.90 16.59 1.81
CA ILE A 185 10.96 15.33 2.58
C ILE A 185 11.57 14.28 1.64
N ASP A 186 12.66 13.66 2.07
CA ASP A 186 13.22 12.52 1.35
C ASP A 186 12.10 11.51 1.07
N HIS A 187 11.94 11.13 -0.21
CA HIS A 187 10.90 10.21 -0.69
C HIS A 187 9.51 10.80 -0.97
N PHE A 188 9.25 12.09 -0.73
CA PHE A 188 8.00 12.72 -1.16
C PHE A 188 8.23 13.64 -2.37
N GLY A 189 7.44 13.46 -3.43
CA GLY A 189 7.47 14.32 -4.62
C GLY A 189 8.29 13.76 -5.79
N VAL A 190 7.59 13.44 -6.88
CA VAL A 190 8.05 13.22 -8.27
C VAL A 190 9.08 12.08 -8.52
N LYS A 191 10.04 11.81 -7.63
CA LYS A 191 10.85 10.57 -7.70
C LYS A 191 10.05 9.30 -7.37
N TYR A 192 8.89 9.47 -6.75
CA TYR A 192 7.91 8.43 -6.46
C TYR A 192 7.51 7.63 -7.71
N TRP A 193 7.31 8.33 -8.83
CA TRP A 193 6.85 7.77 -10.11
C TRP A 193 7.96 7.17 -10.97
N LYS A 194 9.22 7.42 -10.61
CA LYS A 194 10.39 6.80 -11.27
C LYS A 194 10.78 5.46 -10.65
N ARG A 195 10.17 5.10 -9.52
CA ARG A 195 10.60 3.97 -8.67
C ARG A 195 9.74 2.73 -8.86
N LEU A 196 8.43 2.89 -8.93
CA LEU A 196 7.50 1.82 -9.26
C LEU A 196 6.99 2.00 -10.70
N PRO A 197 6.67 0.93 -11.44
CA PRO A 197 6.14 1.02 -12.80
C PRO A 197 4.65 1.40 -12.78
N VAL A 198 4.28 2.34 -11.92
CA VAL A 198 2.95 2.96 -11.86
C VAL A 198 3.02 4.29 -12.58
N PHE A 199 1.99 4.54 -13.38
CA PHE A 199 1.60 5.81 -14.00
C PHE A 199 2.64 6.93 -13.96
N ASP A 200 3.20 7.31 -15.12
CA ASP A 200 3.91 8.59 -15.25
C ASP A 200 2.87 9.74 -15.21
N PRO A 201 2.73 10.47 -14.10
CA PRO A 201 1.73 11.53 -13.97
C PRO A 201 1.99 12.71 -14.89
N ASP A 202 3.19 12.79 -15.46
CA ASP A 202 3.59 13.85 -16.37
C ASP A 202 3.15 13.55 -17.82
N VAL A 203 2.64 12.33 -18.09
CA VAL A 203 2.11 11.96 -19.42
C VAL A 203 0.59 12.05 -19.44
N LYS A 204 0.08 12.92 -20.31
CA LYS A 204 -1.34 13.17 -20.50
C LYS A 204 -2.13 11.87 -20.75
N ILE A 205 -3.05 11.53 -19.84
CA ILE A 205 -4.02 10.46 -20.03
C ILE A 205 -5.01 10.87 -21.13
N PRO A 206 -5.21 10.06 -22.20
CA PRO A 206 -6.25 10.31 -23.18
C PRO A 206 -7.65 10.50 -22.59
N ASN A 207 -8.43 11.37 -23.24
CA ASN A 207 -9.67 11.88 -22.67
C ASN A 207 -10.75 10.85 -22.31
N TYR A 208 -10.73 9.71 -23.00
CA TYR A 208 -11.71 8.64 -22.88
C TYR A 208 -11.40 7.63 -21.77
N ILE A 209 -10.28 7.78 -21.05
CA ILE A 209 -9.84 6.87 -19.97
C ILE A 209 -10.32 7.37 -18.60
N MET A 210 -10.81 8.62 -18.54
CA MET A 210 -11.50 9.09 -17.34
C MET A 210 -12.63 8.09 -17.02
N PRO A 211 -12.78 7.70 -15.74
CA PRO A 211 -13.77 6.71 -15.35
C PRO A 211 -15.13 7.08 -15.96
N SER A 212 -15.82 6.06 -16.47
CA SER A 212 -17.13 6.26 -17.07
C SER A 212 -18.05 6.98 -16.07
N PRO A 213 -19.01 7.80 -16.52
CA PRO A 213 -19.97 8.40 -15.60
C PRO A 213 -20.65 7.35 -14.73
N SER A 214 -20.92 6.16 -15.28
CA SER A 214 -21.43 5.00 -14.53
C SER A 214 -20.51 4.61 -13.38
N PHE A 215 -19.22 4.40 -13.64
CA PHE A 215 -18.23 4.10 -12.62
C PHE A 215 -18.23 5.16 -11.51
N VAL A 216 -18.22 6.45 -11.88
CA VAL A 216 -18.23 7.55 -10.91
C VAL A 216 -19.48 7.52 -10.02
N PHE A 217 -20.67 7.31 -10.61
CA PHE A 217 -21.90 7.22 -9.84
C PHE A 217 -21.91 6.01 -8.92
N HIS A 218 -21.38 4.88 -9.37
CA HIS A 218 -21.22 3.69 -8.56
C HIS A 218 -20.24 3.94 -7.41
N ASP A 219 -19.05 4.46 -7.66
CA ASP A 219 -18.05 4.79 -6.64
C ASP A 219 -18.61 5.73 -5.56
N GLU A 220 -19.27 6.81 -5.96
CA GLU A 220 -19.94 7.74 -5.02
C GLU A 220 -21.05 7.05 -4.21
N PHE A 221 -21.81 6.14 -4.84
CA PHE A 221 -22.83 5.33 -4.16
C PHE A 221 -22.21 4.32 -3.19
N ASN A 222 -21.07 3.72 -3.57
CA ASN A 222 -20.34 2.76 -2.77
C ASN A 222 -19.78 3.42 -1.52
N GLU A 223 -19.15 4.59 -1.65
CA GLU A 223 -18.71 5.40 -0.51
C GLU A 223 -19.86 5.67 0.47
N ILE A 224 -21.06 5.96 -0.03
CA ILE A 224 -22.25 6.16 0.79
C ILE A 224 -22.66 4.87 1.51
N ILE A 225 -22.62 3.71 0.83
CA ILE A 225 -22.91 2.42 1.45
C ILE A 225 -21.86 2.08 2.52
N VAL A 226 -20.57 2.27 2.23
CA VAL A 226 -19.46 2.07 3.18
C VAL A 226 -19.71 2.90 4.44
N ALA A 227 -19.92 4.21 4.26
CA ALA A 227 -20.16 5.13 5.35
C ALA A 227 -21.41 4.75 6.13
N PHE A 228 -22.49 4.37 5.45
CA PHE A 228 -23.73 3.94 6.09
C PHE A 228 -23.54 2.66 6.92
N VAL A 229 -22.82 1.66 6.41
CA VAL A 229 -22.50 0.42 7.13
C VAL A 229 -21.66 0.73 8.37
N ILE A 230 -20.62 1.56 8.24
CA ILE A 230 -19.77 1.97 9.37
C ILE A 230 -20.59 2.73 10.44
N ILE A 231 -21.47 3.65 10.03
CA ILE A 231 -22.34 4.41 10.94
C ILE A 231 -23.34 3.48 11.64
N TYR A 232 -23.96 2.58 10.89
CA TYR A 232 -24.91 1.60 11.41
C TYR A 232 -24.24 0.66 12.43
N TRP A 233 -23.02 0.20 12.14
CA TRP A 233 -22.17 -0.62 13.01
C TRP A 233 -21.90 0.06 14.34
N LEU A 234 -21.39 1.30 14.29
CA LEU A 234 -21.07 2.08 15.49
C LEU A 234 -22.33 2.44 16.29
N ALA A 235 -23.47 2.65 15.63
CA ALA A 235 -24.75 2.91 16.29
C ALA A 235 -25.33 1.70 17.04
N ARG A 236 -25.04 0.47 16.59
CA ARG A 236 -25.46 -0.76 17.29
C ARG A 236 -24.56 -1.14 18.45
N GLY A 237 -23.33 -0.64 18.48
CA GLY A 237 -22.34 -0.99 19.49
C GLY A 237 -21.97 -2.48 19.48
N GLU A 238 -22.06 -3.10 18.30
CA GLU A 238 -21.48 -4.40 18.01
C GLU A 238 -19.96 -4.27 18.15
N LYS A 239 -19.36 -5.10 19.00
CA LYS A 239 -17.97 -4.91 19.46
C LYS A 239 -16.94 -5.51 18.50
N HIS A 240 -17.35 -6.37 17.57
CA HIS A 240 -16.45 -7.13 16.71
C HIS A 240 -16.99 -7.20 15.27
N ALA A 241 -16.15 -6.91 14.27
CA ALA A 241 -16.47 -7.05 12.84
C ALA A 241 -16.91 -8.48 12.46
N TRP A 242 -16.46 -9.46 13.25
CA TRP A 242 -16.81 -10.87 13.20
C TRP A 242 -18.32 -11.16 13.21
N ASP A 243 -19.13 -10.35 13.87
CA ASP A 243 -20.59 -10.54 13.98
C ASP A 243 -21.34 -10.13 12.70
N MET A 244 -20.68 -9.47 11.74
CA MET A 244 -21.27 -8.97 10.49
C MET A 244 -20.86 -9.70 9.21
N ILE A 245 -19.80 -10.51 9.25
CA ILE A 245 -19.41 -11.39 8.15
C ILE A 245 -20.62 -12.21 7.62
N PRO A 246 -20.78 -12.58 6.33
CA PRO A 246 -21.89 -13.47 5.97
C PRO A 246 -21.67 -14.89 6.54
N PRO A 247 -22.73 -15.64 6.90
CA PRO A 247 -22.61 -16.94 7.59
C PRO A 247 -21.82 -18.02 6.84
N ASN A 248 -21.57 -17.81 5.55
CA ASN A 248 -20.87 -18.71 4.65
C ASN A 248 -19.34 -18.56 4.67
N VAL A 249 -18.80 -17.66 5.49
CA VAL A 249 -17.36 -17.45 5.61
C VAL A 249 -16.81 -18.52 6.53
N GLN A 250 -15.99 -19.40 5.95
CA GLN A 250 -15.53 -20.64 6.58
C GLN A 250 -14.78 -20.40 7.91
N THR A 251 -14.29 -19.18 8.15
CA THR A 251 -13.55 -18.79 9.36
C THR A 251 -14.41 -18.34 10.54
N ARG A 252 -15.73 -18.12 10.38
CA ARG A 252 -16.56 -17.52 11.45
C ARG A 252 -16.72 -18.39 12.69
N GLU A 253 -16.98 -19.68 12.51
CA GLU A 253 -17.37 -20.53 13.63
C GLU A 253 -16.96 -21.96 13.38
N THR A 254 -15.79 -22.38 13.87
CA THR A 254 -15.51 -23.77 14.25
C THR A 254 -14.11 -23.86 14.89
N ASP A 255 -13.93 -24.82 15.82
CA ASP A 255 -12.61 -25.26 16.28
C ASP A 255 -11.68 -25.66 15.11
N HIS A 256 -12.26 -25.97 13.95
CA HIS A 256 -11.59 -26.32 12.71
C HIS A 256 -10.65 -25.24 12.17
N LYS A 257 -10.88 -23.94 12.43
CA LYS A 257 -9.97 -22.89 11.92
C LYS A 257 -8.54 -23.01 12.45
N ASN A 258 -8.39 -23.68 13.59
CA ASN A 258 -7.10 -23.97 14.22
C ASN A 258 -6.61 -25.39 13.93
N SER A 259 -7.23 -26.15 13.03
CA SER A 259 -6.72 -27.47 12.63
C SER A 259 -5.54 -27.32 11.66
N ASP A 260 -4.71 -28.35 11.56
CA ASP A 260 -3.66 -28.37 10.54
C ASP A 260 -4.23 -28.55 9.14
N GLN A 261 -5.34 -29.28 9.01
CA GLN A 261 -6.04 -29.44 7.75
C GLN A 261 -6.51 -28.08 7.19
N PHE A 262 -7.15 -27.25 8.02
CA PHE A 262 -7.56 -25.91 7.58
C PHE A 262 -6.37 -25.04 7.21
N PHE A 263 -5.31 -25.07 8.03
CA PHE A 263 -4.10 -24.32 7.78
C PHE A 263 -3.47 -24.68 6.42
N VAL A 264 -3.39 -25.96 6.10
CA VAL A 264 -2.93 -26.47 4.79
C VAL A 264 -3.89 -26.06 3.67
N GLN A 265 -5.20 -26.23 3.86
CA GLN A 265 -6.23 -25.87 2.87
C GLN A 265 -6.12 -24.41 2.45
N ARG A 266 -5.87 -23.48 3.38
CA ARG A 266 -5.69 -22.06 3.05
C ARG A 266 -4.43 -21.77 2.24
N ARG A 267 -3.37 -22.59 2.35
CA ARG A 267 -2.17 -22.44 1.51
C ARG A 267 -2.35 -23.08 0.13
N LEU A 268 -3.25 -24.07 0.02
CA LEU A 268 -3.63 -24.72 -1.22
C LEU A 268 -4.72 -23.96 -2.01
N SER A 269 -5.58 -23.19 -1.33
CA SER A 269 -6.81 -22.64 -1.93
C SER A 269 -7.21 -21.25 -1.39
N GLY A 270 -6.39 -20.62 -0.58
CA GLY A 270 -6.62 -19.26 -0.06
C GLY A 270 -6.17 -18.16 -1.01
N CYS A 271 -6.25 -16.91 -0.56
CA CYS A 271 -5.94 -15.71 -1.34
C CYS A 271 -4.48 -15.67 -1.82
N ASN A 272 -3.54 -16.19 -1.01
CA ASN A 272 -2.12 -16.18 -1.34
C ASN A 272 -1.65 -17.40 -2.13
N ARG A 273 -2.50 -18.42 -2.34
CA ARG A 273 -2.15 -19.60 -3.16
C ARG A 273 -1.51 -19.24 -4.53
N PRO A 274 -2.06 -18.29 -5.30
CA PRO A 274 -1.40 -17.59 -6.41
C PRO A 274 0.13 -17.44 -6.35
N TYR A 275 0.68 -17.19 -5.17
CA TYR A 275 2.09 -16.91 -4.93
C TYR A 275 2.75 -17.89 -3.95
N ASN A 276 1.97 -18.78 -3.33
CA ASN A 276 2.52 -19.85 -2.51
C ASN A 276 3.14 -20.91 -3.41
N HIS A 277 4.45 -21.01 -3.37
CA HIS A 277 5.22 -21.86 -4.25
C HIS A 277 5.84 -22.98 -3.44
N PHE A 278 5.17 -24.13 -3.42
CA PHE A 278 5.69 -25.33 -2.77
C PHE A 278 6.94 -25.81 -3.51
N GLU A 279 8.03 -25.94 -2.77
CA GLU A 279 9.32 -26.43 -3.25
C GLU A 279 9.50 -27.88 -2.82
N LYS A 280 9.69 -28.79 -3.77
CA LYS A 280 10.00 -30.19 -3.46
C LYS A 280 11.40 -30.29 -2.88
N VAL A 281 11.54 -30.97 -1.75
CA VAL A 281 12.84 -31.18 -1.10
C VAL A 281 13.23 -32.65 -1.09
N LEU A 282 14.53 -32.91 -1.23
CA LEU A 282 15.10 -34.25 -1.23
C LEU A 282 15.91 -34.47 0.05
N ASN A 283 15.98 -35.73 0.50
CA ASN A 283 16.75 -36.14 1.69
C ASN A 283 16.32 -35.44 2.98
N LYS A 284 15.07 -34.96 3.04
CA LYS A 284 14.42 -34.44 4.24
C LYS A 284 13.36 -35.44 4.71
N PRO A 285 13.00 -35.44 6.00
CA PRO A 285 11.90 -36.26 6.52
C PRO A 285 10.50 -35.73 6.10
N TRP A 286 10.43 -34.56 5.47
CA TRP A 286 9.25 -34.00 4.80
C TRP A 286 9.49 -33.91 3.29
N THR A 287 8.45 -33.69 2.50
CA THR A 287 8.54 -33.73 1.03
C THR A 287 8.50 -32.37 0.36
N HIS A 288 7.89 -31.37 0.99
CA HIS A 288 7.76 -30.02 0.44
C HIS A 288 8.04 -28.94 1.49
N GLU A 289 8.49 -27.80 1.00
CA GLU A 289 8.72 -26.57 1.77
C GLU A 289 7.94 -25.41 1.13
N LEU A 290 7.55 -24.42 1.93
CA LEU A 290 6.95 -23.17 1.45
C LEU A 290 7.70 -22.01 2.11
N PRO A 291 8.79 -21.54 1.48
CA PRO A 291 9.58 -20.44 2.00
C PRO A 291 8.90 -19.09 1.74
N LEU A 292 9.01 -18.17 2.69
CA LEU A 292 8.60 -16.78 2.55
C LEU A 292 9.62 -15.86 3.24
N SER A 293 9.99 -14.76 2.58
CA SER A 293 11.05 -13.87 3.05
C SER A 293 10.66 -12.39 2.94
N PHE A 294 10.90 -11.67 4.03
CA PHE A 294 10.87 -10.21 4.16
C PHE A 294 12.25 -9.66 4.58
N GLY A 295 13.31 -10.45 4.34
CA GLY A 295 14.70 -10.14 4.70
C GLY A 295 15.18 -8.79 4.17
N ASP A 296 14.73 -8.43 2.98
CA ASP A 296 15.25 -7.30 2.20
C ASP A 296 14.37 -6.05 2.28
N TYR A 297 13.31 -6.08 3.08
CA TYR A 297 12.31 -5.00 3.14
C TYR A 297 12.30 -4.31 4.51
N GLU A 298 12.03 -3.02 4.55
CA GLU A 298 11.90 -2.31 5.82
C GLU A 298 10.61 -2.67 6.57
N ILE A 299 10.77 -3.20 7.78
CA ILE A 299 9.68 -3.63 8.66
C ILE A 299 9.53 -2.60 9.76
N LYS A 300 8.28 -2.31 10.16
CA LYS A 300 8.02 -1.45 11.33
C LYS A 300 8.73 -2.04 12.57
N PRO A 301 9.38 -1.22 13.42
CA PRO A 301 10.20 -1.75 14.50
C PRO A 301 9.40 -2.48 15.59
N ASP A 302 8.10 -2.21 15.68
CA ASP A 302 7.22 -2.60 16.79
C ASP A 302 6.28 -3.76 16.45
N VAL A 303 6.35 -4.29 15.23
CA VAL A 303 5.51 -5.40 14.77
C VAL A 303 6.27 -6.72 14.78
N TRP A 304 5.58 -7.80 15.10
CA TRP A 304 6.09 -9.16 14.99
C TRP A 304 5.96 -9.60 13.53
N LEU A 305 7.00 -9.40 12.70
CA LEU A 305 7.06 -9.96 11.35
C LEU A 305 8.43 -10.64 11.15
N PRO A 306 8.50 -11.97 11.07
CA PRO A 306 9.75 -12.66 10.81
C PRO A 306 10.36 -12.25 9.46
N ARG A 307 11.69 -12.06 9.43
CA ARG A 307 12.45 -11.84 8.20
C ARG A 307 12.37 -13.03 7.26
N ARG A 308 12.28 -14.24 7.80
CA ARG A 308 12.15 -15.48 7.03
C ARG A 308 11.21 -16.43 7.74
N THR A 309 10.41 -17.13 6.96
CA THR A 309 9.66 -18.30 7.38
C THR A 309 9.81 -19.41 6.35
N ASN A 310 9.64 -20.64 6.81
CA ASN A 310 9.56 -21.80 5.93
C ASN A 310 8.65 -22.85 6.57
N LEU A 311 7.50 -23.10 5.93
CA LEU A 311 6.58 -24.15 6.34
C LEU A 311 7.00 -25.48 5.72
N ARG A 312 6.92 -26.57 6.48
CA ARG A 312 7.36 -27.92 6.07
C ARG A 312 6.16 -28.84 5.95
N PHE A 313 6.04 -29.55 4.83
CA PHE A 313 4.91 -30.42 4.54
C PHE A 313 5.33 -31.82 4.09
N SER A 314 4.55 -32.82 4.50
CA SER A 314 4.67 -34.19 4.02
C SER A 314 3.44 -34.54 3.17
N LEU A 315 3.69 -34.95 1.93
CA LEU A 315 2.68 -35.45 1.01
C LEU A 315 2.61 -36.97 1.14
N ASP A 316 1.43 -37.47 1.50
CA ASP A 316 1.12 -38.90 1.42
C ASP A 316 0.76 -39.24 -0.03
N GLN A 317 1.61 -40.04 -0.69
CA GLN A 317 1.45 -40.39 -2.10
C GLN A 317 0.29 -41.35 -2.37
N GLU A 318 -0.17 -42.11 -1.37
CA GLU A 318 -1.28 -43.05 -1.55
C GLU A 318 -2.62 -42.31 -1.46
N THR A 319 -2.72 -41.36 -0.52
CA THR A 319 -3.97 -40.62 -0.25
C THR A 319 -4.04 -39.26 -0.94
N ASN A 320 -2.93 -38.75 -1.50
CA ASN A 320 -2.79 -37.38 -2.01
C ASN A 320 -3.17 -36.32 -0.97
N VAL A 321 -2.88 -36.59 0.31
CA VAL A 321 -3.12 -35.66 1.42
C VAL A 321 -1.81 -34.99 1.79
N LEU A 322 -1.81 -33.65 1.74
CA LEU A 322 -0.69 -32.84 2.21
C LEU A 322 -0.88 -32.53 3.69
N LYS A 323 0.13 -32.84 4.51
CA LYS A 323 0.13 -32.58 5.96
C LYS A 323 1.23 -31.60 6.32
N ILE A 324 0.92 -30.58 7.09
CA ILE A 324 1.96 -29.73 7.68
C ILE A 324 2.63 -30.47 8.84
N VAL A 325 3.96 -30.48 8.87
CA VAL A 325 4.73 -31.16 9.92
C VAL A 325 5.45 -30.17 10.83
N GLY A 326 5.59 -28.92 10.40
CA GLY A 326 6.17 -27.87 11.23
C GLY A 326 6.53 -26.64 10.42
N ALA A 327 7.23 -25.73 11.07
CA ALA A 327 7.69 -24.48 10.49
C ALA A 327 9.02 -24.06 11.11
N THR A 328 9.75 -23.24 10.36
CA THR A 328 10.86 -22.46 10.88
C THR A 328 10.61 -20.98 10.64
N TYR A 329 11.10 -20.13 11.53
CA TYR A 329 11.10 -18.70 11.33
C TYR A 329 12.33 -18.03 11.94
N GLN A 330 12.68 -16.86 11.42
CA GLN A 330 13.83 -16.08 11.86
C GLN A 330 13.39 -14.61 12.01
N MET A 331 13.49 -14.06 13.23
CA MET A 331 13.04 -12.69 13.50
C MET A 331 13.98 -11.63 12.93
N GLU A 332 15.29 -11.85 12.97
CA GLU A 332 16.31 -11.01 12.33
C GLU A 332 17.34 -11.88 11.60
N LEU A 333 17.98 -11.37 10.54
CA LEU A 333 18.87 -12.17 9.70
C LEU A 333 20.11 -12.71 10.42
N ASP A 334 20.51 -12.07 11.53
CA ASP A 334 21.63 -12.44 12.40
C ASP A 334 21.22 -13.30 13.60
N GLN A 335 19.91 -13.50 13.81
CA GLN A 335 19.37 -14.31 14.91
C GLN A 335 19.26 -15.80 14.53
N PRO A 336 19.28 -16.72 15.50
CA PRO A 336 19.09 -18.14 15.23
C PRO A 336 17.70 -18.43 14.63
N LEU A 337 17.62 -19.50 13.84
CA LEU A 337 16.36 -20.02 13.33
C LEU A 337 15.57 -20.66 14.49
N VAL A 338 14.29 -20.34 14.60
CA VAL A 338 13.37 -20.95 15.55
C VAL A 338 12.56 -22.01 14.82
N THR A 339 12.47 -23.21 15.38
CA THR A 339 11.69 -24.32 14.83
C THR A 339 10.47 -24.59 15.72
N ILE A 340 9.30 -24.79 15.09
CA ILE A 340 8.06 -25.21 15.74
C ILE A 340 7.52 -26.43 14.99
N TYR A 341 7.04 -27.43 15.71
CA TYR A 341 6.45 -28.65 15.13
C TYR A 341 4.94 -28.65 15.32
N SER A 342 4.23 -29.32 14.42
CA SER A 342 2.78 -29.52 14.54
C SER A 342 2.42 -30.31 15.81
N ASP A 343 1.33 -29.90 16.46
CA ASP A 343 0.74 -30.60 17.60
C ASP A 343 0.02 -31.90 17.21
N GLU A 344 -0.29 -32.10 15.94
CA GLU A 344 -0.94 -33.31 15.41
C GLU A 344 0.07 -34.43 15.06
N LEU A 345 1.37 -34.18 15.22
CA LEU A 345 2.41 -35.20 15.00
C LEU A 345 2.46 -36.24 16.11
N SER A 346 2.77 -37.48 15.72
CA SER A 346 3.12 -38.53 16.68
C SER A 346 4.46 -38.23 17.38
N ASP A 347 4.65 -38.74 18.60
CA ASP A 347 5.93 -38.59 19.32
C ASP A 347 7.12 -39.15 18.54
N ALA A 348 6.90 -40.22 17.78
CA ALA A 348 7.92 -40.84 16.94
C ALA A 348 8.32 -39.93 15.77
N ASP A 349 7.35 -39.33 15.08
CA ASP A 349 7.60 -38.40 13.98
C ASP A 349 8.27 -37.11 14.49
N ARG A 350 7.79 -36.58 15.61
CA ARG A 350 8.39 -35.42 16.28
C ARG A 350 9.84 -35.68 16.66
N SER A 351 10.14 -36.83 17.27
CA SER A 351 11.51 -37.22 17.65
C SER A 351 12.42 -37.36 16.42
N ARG A 352 11.90 -37.95 15.34
CA ARG A 352 12.63 -38.08 14.06
C ARG A 352 12.97 -36.71 13.47
N LEU A 353 12.01 -35.79 13.43
CA LEU A 353 12.22 -34.42 12.95
C LEU A 353 13.24 -33.66 13.81
N GLN A 354 13.13 -33.75 15.13
CA GLN A 354 14.07 -33.11 16.07
C GLN A 354 15.49 -33.63 15.89
N SER A 355 15.67 -34.94 15.71
CA SER A 355 17.00 -35.53 15.46
C SER A 355 17.65 -35.00 14.19
N PHE A 356 16.83 -34.73 13.16
CA PHE A 356 17.30 -34.18 11.90
C PHE A 356 17.72 -32.72 12.06
N ASP A 357 16.90 -31.88 12.71
CA ASP A 357 17.26 -30.47 12.94
C ASP A 357 18.49 -30.32 13.85
N GLN A 358 18.65 -31.15 14.90
CA GLN A 358 19.84 -31.15 15.77
C GLN A 358 21.14 -31.49 15.03
N SER A 359 21.06 -32.25 13.94
CA SER A 359 22.22 -32.62 13.12
C SER A 359 22.73 -31.48 12.22
N LEU A 360 21.92 -30.42 12.02
CA LEU A 360 22.19 -29.39 11.02
C LEU A 360 23.12 -28.27 11.50
N ASP A 361 23.14 -27.92 12.80
CA ASP A 361 24.21 -27.19 13.51
C ASP A 361 23.74 -26.88 14.95
N SER A 362 24.41 -27.42 15.98
CA SER A 362 24.04 -27.21 17.39
C SER A 362 24.19 -25.75 17.85
N ASN A 363 24.90 -24.91 17.09
CA ASN A 363 25.13 -23.50 17.41
C ASN A 363 24.12 -22.53 16.77
N LEU A 364 23.27 -22.99 15.84
CA LEU A 364 22.26 -22.18 15.14
C LEU A 364 20.82 -22.37 15.65
N LEU A 365 20.57 -23.38 16.49
CA LEU A 365 19.26 -23.72 17.03
C LEU A 365 19.28 -23.60 18.56
N SER A 366 19.02 -22.40 19.10
CA SER A 366 19.18 -22.16 20.54
C SER A 366 17.89 -21.93 21.34
N SER A 367 16.70 -22.09 20.77
CA SER A 367 15.47 -22.06 21.57
C SER A 367 14.29 -22.76 20.89
N ILE A 368 13.69 -23.73 21.57
CA ILE A 368 12.30 -24.11 21.31
C ILE A 368 11.46 -22.85 21.54
N SER A 369 10.65 -22.47 20.55
CA SER A 369 9.77 -21.31 20.65
C SER A 369 8.93 -21.35 21.92
N THR A 370 8.80 -20.23 22.63
CA THR A 370 7.76 -20.10 23.67
C THR A 370 6.36 -20.02 23.07
N LEU A 371 6.27 -19.75 21.77
CA LEU A 371 5.04 -19.73 21.00
C LEU A 371 4.52 -21.16 20.80
N GLY A 372 3.28 -21.43 21.22
CA GLY A 372 2.60 -22.69 20.89
C GLY A 372 2.30 -22.79 19.39
N TRP A 373 2.13 -24.00 18.87
CA TRP A 373 1.82 -24.24 17.45
C TRP A 373 0.55 -23.51 16.98
N LYS A 374 -0.50 -23.55 17.80
CA LYS A 374 -1.73 -22.79 17.54
C LYS A 374 -1.47 -21.28 17.39
N GLU A 375 -0.74 -20.69 18.33
CA GLU A 375 -0.40 -19.26 18.28
C GLU A 375 0.48 -18.93 17.05
N PHE A 376 1.38 -19.83 16.66
CA PHE A 376 2.15 -19.67 15.43
C PHE A 376 1.26 -19.59 14.19
N LYS A 377 0.27 -20.48 14.08
CA LYS A 377 -0.66 -20.48 12.94
C LYS A 377 -1.45 -19.18 12.85
N ASP A 378 -1.95 -18.69 13.99
CA ASP A 378 -2.65 -17.40 14.07
C ASP A 378 -1.75 -16.26 13.58
N ARG A 379 -0.50 -16.20 14.05
CA ARG A 379 0.44 -15.16 13.63
C ARG A 379 0.93 -15.33 12.19
N TYR A 380 0.99 -16.54 11.66
CA TYR A 380 1.40 -16.78 10.27
C TYR A 380 0.39 -16.19 9.27
N MET A 381 -0.90 -16.14 9.62
CA MET A 381 -1.89 -15.43 8.81
C MET A 381 -1.52 -13.96 8.59
N MET A 382 -0.93 -13.29 9.59
CA MET A 382 -0.45 -11.91 9.47
C MET A 382 0.75 -11.78 8.51
N ILE A 383 1.61 -12.81 8.45
CA ILE A 383 2.74 -12.85 7.52
C ILE A 383 2.22 -12.92 6.07
N GLU A 384 1.24 -13.78 5.84
CA GLU A 384 0.59 -13.93 4.54
C GLU A 384 -0.27 -12.70 4.17
N PHE A 385 -0.98 -12.10 5.12
CA PHE A 385 -1.67 -10.81 4.93
C PHE A 385 -0.71 -9.73 4.42
N ASN A 386 0.47 -9.62 5.03
CA ASN A 386 1.46 -8.62 4.63
C ASN A 386 1.99 -8.84 3.21
N TYR A 387 2.20 -10.11 2.83
CA TYR A 387 2.53 -10.45 1.47
C TYR A 387 1.37 -10.10 0.51
N ASN A 388 0.14 -10.35 0.93
CA ASN A 388 -1.05 -10.11 0.13
C ASN A 388 -1.29 -8.64 -0.15
N ILE A 389 -1.46 -7.87 0.92
CA ILE A 389 -1.82 -6.45 0.90
C ILE A 389 -0.72 -5.61 0.28
N THR A 390 0.52 -6.10 0.22
CA THR A 390 1.64 -5.40 -0.41
C THR A 390 1.85 -5.82 -1.86
N TRP A 391 1.82 -7.13 -2.15
CA TRP A 391 2.15 -7.63 -3.48
C TRP A 391 1.04 -8.45 -4.11
N ALA A 392 0.47 -9.44 -3.43
CA ALA A 392 -0.46 -10.35 -4.10
C ALA A 392 -1.63 -9.60 -4.74
N HIS A 393 -2.26 -8.72 -3.97
CA HIS A 393 -3.45 -7.96 -4.37
C HIS A 393 -3.05 -6.65 -5.06
N VAL A 394 -2.28 -5.79 -4.39
CA VAL A 394 -1.80 -4.51 -4.94
C VAL A 394 -0.98 -4.70 -6.22
N GLY A 395 -0.19 -5.78 -6.31
CA GLY A 395 0.58 -6.11 -7.50
C GLY A 395 -0.31 -6.39 -8.71
N VAL A 396 -1.45 -7.07 -8.55
CA VAL A 396 -2.39 -7.30 -9.67
C VAL A 396 -2.94 -5.99 -10.21
N HIS A 397 -3.34 -5.08 -9.32
CA HIS A 397 -3.78 -3.74 -9.70
C HIS A 397 -2.74 -3.00 -10.54
N PHE A 398 -1.49 -2.97 -10.08
CA PHE A 398 -0.40 -2.27 -10.78
C PHE A 398 0.04 -2.99 -12.06
N ILE A 399 -0.05 -4.32 -12.12
CA ILE A 399 0.13 -5.07 -13.37
C ILE A 399 -0.90 -4.58 -14.38
N VAL A 400 -2.19 -4.67 -14.07
CA VAL A 400 -3.26 -4.29 -15.02
C VAL A 400 -3.17 -2.81 -15.42
N GLU A 401 -2.83 -1.92 -14.48
CA GLU A 401 -2.57 -0.50 -14.78
C GLU A 401 -1.38 -0.31 -15.73
N SER A 402 -0.23 -0.95 -15.48
CA SER A 402 0.97 -0.78 -16.30
C SER A 402 0.74 -1.16 -17.76
N TYR A 403 0.10 -2.31 -18.00
CA TYR A 403 -0.28 -2.73 -19.35
C TYR A 403 -1.39 -1.83 -19.90
N GLY A 404 -2.42 -1.54 -19.10
CA GLY A 404 -3.54 -0.73 -19.53
C GLY A 404 -3.11 0.64 -20.05
N MET A 405 -2.16 1.29 -19.37
CA MET A 405 -1.61 2.58 -19.79
C MET A 405 -0.91 2.52 -21.15
N ALA A 406 -0.11 1.48 -21.41
CA ALA A 406 0.54 1.32 -22.71
C ALA A 406 -0.50 1.15 -23.84
N PHE A 407 -1.55 0.36 -23.60
CA PHE A 407 -2.66 0.20 -24.56
C PHE A 407 -3.41 1.51 -24.78
N TYR A 408 -3.73 2.21 -23.71
CA TYR A 408 -4.44 3.48 -23.75
C TYR A 408 -3.70 4.58 -24.50
N ARG A 409 -2.38 4.65 -24.40
CA ARG A 409 -1.59 5.68 -25.10
C ARG A 409 -1.48 5.43 -26.61
N ASN A 410 -1.44 4.17 -27.01
CA ASN A 410 -0.97 3.80 -28.34
C ASN A 410 -2.04 3.16 -29.24
N ILE A 411 -3.11 2.60 -28.67
CA ILE A 411 -4.19 1.97 -29.45
C ILE A 411 -5.31 2.96 -29.74
N VAL A 412 -5.60 3.15 -31.04
CA VAL A 412 -6.66 4.03 -31.52
C VAL A 412 -7.64 3.26 -32.40
N ASN A 413 -7.12 2.60 -33.44
CA ASN A 413 -7.93 1.93 -34.48
C ASN A 413 -7.82 0.40 -34.43
N ASN A 414 -6.78 -0.13 -33.79
CA ASN A 414 -6.58 -1.57 -33.69
C ASN A 414 -7.76 -2.21 -32.91
N PRO A 415 -8.40 -3.27 -33.45
CA PRO A 415 -9.56 -3.90 -32.81
C PRO A 415 -9.23 -4.51 -31.44
N ILE A 416 -7.95 -4.74 -31.10
CA ILE A 416 -7.55 -5.19 -29.76
C ILE A 416 -8.12 -4.32 -28.63
N ARG A 417 -8.40 -3.05 -28.94
CA ARG A 417 -9.15 -2.13 -28.10
C ARG A 417 -10.49 -2.70 -27.60
N GLU A 418 -11.26 -3.30 -28.51
CA GLU A 418 -12.59 -3.85 -28.21
C GLU A 418 -12.50 -5.06 -27.27
N LEU A 419 -11.41 -5.83 -27.38
CA LEU A 419 -11.11 -6.95 -26.51
C LEU A 419 -10.67 -6.49 -25.11
N LEU A 420 -9.70 -5.58 -25.02
CA LEU A 420 -8.99 -5.32 -23.76
C LEU A 420 -9.56 -4.18 -22.92
N TRP A 421 -10.10 -3.11 -23.52
CA TRP A 421 -10.55 -1.94 -22.74
C TRP A 421 -11.59 -2.25 -21.65
N PRO A 422 -12.56 -3.16 -21.85
CA PRO A 422 -13.48 -3.53 -20.77
C PRO A 422 -12.79 -4.08 -19.52
N HIS A 423 -11.59 -4.66 -19.68
CA HIS A 423 -10.80 -5.23 -18.58
C HIS A 423 -9.86 -4.24 -17.88
N LEU A 424 -9.76 -3.04 -18.44
CA LEU A 424 -8.89 -1.96 -17.95
C LEU A 424 -9.68 -0.81 -17.31
N ASP A 425 -11.01 -0.83 -17.46
CA ASP A 425 -11.88 0.25 -17.00
C ASP A 425 -11.81 0.43 -15.47
N GLY A 426 -11.73 1.68 -15.02
CA GLY A 426 -11.67 2.06 -13.60
C GLY A 426 -10.35 1.75 -12.87
N VAL A 427 -9.46 0.91 -13.43
CA VAL A 427 -8.25 0.43 -12.73
C VAL A 427 -7.31 1.58 -12.33
N VAL A 428 -6.97 2.46 -13.28
CA VAL A 428 -6.07 3.60 -13.03
C VAL A 428 -6.62 4.49 -11.92
N PHE A 429 -7.94 4.72 -11.92
CA PHE A 429 -8.59 5.58 -10.95
C PHE A 429 -8.62 4.94 -9.56
N ASN A 430 -9.02 3.67 -9.46
CA ASN A 430 -9.02 2.95 -8.19
C ASN A 430 -7.62 2.86 -7.59
N ASN A 431 -6.62 2.56 -8.43
CA ASN A 431 -5.24 2.47 -7.99
C ASN A 431 -4.72 3.79 -7.43
N TRP A 432 -5.12 4.90 -8.05
CA TRP A 432 -4.73 6.23 -7.62
C TRP A 432 -5.41 6.66 -6.32
N LEU A 433 -6.66 6.25 -6.09
CA LEU A 433 -7.42 6.62 -4.89
C LEU A 433 -7.13 5.73 -3.68
N VAL A 434 -7.12 4.41 -3.86
CA VAL A 434 -7.28 3.45 -2.76
C VAL A 434 -6.07 2.54 -2.58
N VAL A 435 -5.59 1.96 -3.67
CA VAL A 435 -4.64 0.83 -3.63
C VAL A 435 -3.20 1.29 -3.36
N ARG A 436 -2.90 2.54 -3.67
CA ARG A 436 -1.56 3.10 -3.61
C ARG A 436 -1.00 3.14 -2.17
N PRO A 437 0.22 2.59 -1.93
CA PRO A 437 0.94 2.84 -0.70
C PRO A 437 1.21 4.33 -0.53
N MET A 438 0.81 4.88 0.62
CA MET A 438 1.08 6.26 1.01
C MET A 438 1.55 6.24 2.47
N PRO A 439 2.47 7.13 2.89
CA PRO A 439 3.00 7.09 4.27
C PRO A 439 1.93 7.08 5.37
N LYS A 440 0.79 7.74 5.13
CA LYS A 440 -0.39 7.75 6.01
C LYS A 440 -1.62 7.10 5.35
N GLY A 441 -1.40 6.32 4.29
CA GLY A 441 -2.43 5.62 3.55
C GLY A 441 -2.89 4.37 4.27
N VAL A 442 -4.14 3.99 4.00
CA VAL A 442 -4.83 2.88 4.66
C VAL A 442 -4.05 1.56 4.56
N VAL A 443 -3.59 1.21 3.36
CA VAL A 443 -2.78 0.02 3.07
C VAL A 443 -1.49 0.00 3.89
N THR A 444 -0.77 1.12 3.93
CA THR A 444 0.50 1.25 4.64
C THR A 444 0.33 1.26 6.16
N MET A 445 -0.77 1.82 6.66
CA MET A 445 -1.08 1.78 8.08
C MET A 445 -1.43 0.36 8.54
N ALA A 446 -2.14 -0.41 7.72
CA ALA A 446 -2.52 -1.79 8.02
C ALA A 446 -1.35 -2.79 7.90
N ALA A 447 -0.40 -2.57 6.99
CA ALA A 447 0.76 -3.44 6.82
C ALA A 447 1.76 -3.36 7.99
N ALA A 448 2.47 -4.44 8.26
CA ALA A 448 3.65 -4.53 9.12
C ALA A 448 4.91 -3.93 8.45
N LEU A 449 4.93 -3.81 7.13
CA LEU A 449 5.97 -3.11 6.40
C LEU A 449 5.83 -1.59 6.56
N THR A 450 6.94 -0.88 6.60
CA THR A 450 6.90 0.59 6.41
C THR A 450 6.45 0.91 4.98
N TYR A 451 6.21 2.18 4.70
CA TYR A 451 5.96 2.62 3.33
C TYR A 451 7.14 2.24 2.41
N GLU A 452 8.36 2.48 2.87
CA GLU A 452 9.61 2.16 2.19
C GLU A 452 9.75 0.65 1.96
N GLY A 453 9.39 -0.17 2.96
CA GLY A 453 9.39 -1.63 2.82
C GLY A 453 8.40 -2.14 1.76
N GLN A 454 7.21 -1.55 1.69
CA GLN A 454 6.23 -1.86 0.63
C GLN A 454 6.77 -1.49 -0.75
N VAL A 455 7.35 -0.29 -0.89
CA VAL A 455 7.95 0.16 -2.15
C VAL A 455 9.11 -0.77 -2.56
N GLN A 456 10.00 -1.15 -1.63
CA GLN A 456 11.10 -2.08 -1.90
C GLN A 456 10.59 -3.44 -2.40
N MET A 457 9.55 -3.98 -1.77
CA MET A 457 8.95 -5.24 -2.18
C MET A 457 8.33 -5.15 -3.57
N LEU A 458 7.53 -4.11 -3.82
CA LEU A 458 6.93 -3.89 -5.13
C LEU A 458 8.01 -3.71 -6.21
N GLU A 459 9.03 -2.88 -5.97
CA GLU A 459 10.16 -2.68 -6.88
C GLU A 459 10.84 -4.01 -7.23
N GLU A 460 11.15 -4.83 -6.23
CA GLU A 460 11.77 -6.15 -6.43
C GLU A 460 10.89 -7.05 -7.28
N LYS A 461 9.60 -7.17 -6.95
CA LYS A 461 8.68 -8.05 -7.67
C LYS A 461 8.46 -7.61 -9.11
N PHE A 462 8.34 -6.29 -9.34
CA PHE A 462 8.17 -5.74 -10.69
C PHE A 462 9.42 -5.85 -11.57
N ARG A 463 10.63 -6.01 -11.02
CA ARG A 463 11.83 -6.34 -11.81
C ARG A 463 11.73 -7.69 -12.52
N HIS A 464 10.84 -8.57 -12.06
CA HIS A 464 10.61 -9.90 -12.61
C HIS A 464 9.30 -10.01 -13.38
N LEU A 465 8.56 -8.91 -13.55
CA LEU A 465 7.29 -8.93 -14.27
C LEU A 465 7.49 -9.25 -15.75
N SER A 466 6.69 -10.19 -16.26
CA SER A 466 6.57 -10.53 -17.67
C SER A 466 5.16 -11.04 -17.96
N TYR A 467 4.59 -10.64 -19.10
CA TYR A 467 3.32 -11.20 -19.58
C TYR A 467 3.46 -12.62 -20.11
N ARG A 468 4.69 -13.14 -20.28
CA ARG A 468 4.99 -14.50 -20.75
C ARG A 468 4.71 -15.59 -19.68
N TRP A 469 3.94 -15.23 -18.66
CA TRP A 469 3.56 -16.09 -17.56
C TRP A 469 2.40 -17.01 -17.96
N THR A 470 2.41 -18.24 -17.46
CA THR A 470 1.28 -19.17 -17.54
C THR A 470 1.02 -19.80 -16.16
N PRO A 471 -0.18 -20.32 -15.92
CA PRO A 471 -0.44 -21.21 -14.79
C PRO A 471 0.58 -22.32 -14.70
N ARG A 472 0.79 -22.81 -13.49
CA ARG A 472 1.68 -23.95 -13.27
C ARG A 472 1.09 -25.19 -13.93
N PRO A 473 1.92 -25.98 -14.64
CA PRO A 473 1.52 -27.31 -15.07
C PRO A 473 1.08 -28.15 -13.87
N GLU A 474 0.19 -29.11 -14.11
CA GLU A 474 -0.23 -30.05 -13.08
C GLU A 474 0.98 -30.79 -12.49
N ASP A 475 1.13 -30.71 -11.17
CA ASP A 475 2.18 -31.36 -10.40
C ASP A 475 1.56 -32.26 -9.31
N GLU A 476 2.37 -32.72 -8.35
CA GLU A 476 1.85 -33.54 -7.24
C GLU A 476 1.01 -32.73 -6.24
N ILE A 477 1.24 -31.42 -6.13
CA ILE A 477 0.48 -30.52 -5.26
C ILE A 477 -0.87 -30.18 -5.90
N SER A 478 -0.94 -30.01 -7.21
CA SER A 478 -2.20 -29.77 -7.93
C SER A 478 -3.19 -30.94 -7.84
N LYS A 479 -2.71 -32.14 -7.49
CA LYS A 479 -3.52 -33.36 -7.31
C LYS A 479 -4.00 -33.56 -5.88
N VAL A 480 -3.57 -32.72 -4.94
CA VAL A 480 -4.05 -32.76 -3.56
C VAL A 480 -5.55 -32.47 -3.54
N GLN A 481 -6.32 -33.31 -2.84
CA GLN A 481 -7.78 -33.31 -2.92
C GLN A 481 -8.44 -31.95 -2.65
N ASP A 482 -7.87 -31.16 -1.73
CA ASP A 482 -8.43 -29.86 -1.31
C ASP A 482 -7.83 -28.65 -2.05
N ASN A 483 -7.01 -28.89 -3.08
CA ASN A 483 -6.44 -27.85 -3.93
C ASN A 483 -7.43 -27.46 -5.04
N THR A 484 -8.26 -26.46 -4.74
CA THR A 484 -9.27 -25.96 -5.69
C THR A 484 -8.71 -24.84 -6.57
N TYR A 485 -7.63 -24.18 -6.15
CA TYR A 485 -7.03 -23.09 -6.93
C TYR A 485 -6.41 -23.59 -8.21
N ASP A 486 -5.47 -24.53 -8.17
CA ASP A 486 -4.68 -24.89 -9.37
C ASP A 486 -5.58 -25.45 -10.48
N ARG A 487 -6.65 -26.17 -10.09
CA ARG A 487 -7.69 -26.63 -11.00
C ARG A 487 -8.45 -25.45 -11.63
N ALA A 488 -8.94 -24.52 -10.81
CA ALA A 488 -9.64 -23.34 -11.28
C ALA A 488 -8.74 -22.46 -12.17
N ASP A 489 -7.47 -22.32 -11.79
CA ASP A 489 -6.43 -21.52 -12.45
C ASP A 489 -6.15 -22.00 -13.88
N ASN A 490 -5.94 -23.31 -14.04
CA ASN A 490 -5.75 -23.92 -15.34
C ASN A 490 -7.03 -23.86 -16.20
N ALA A 491 -8.19 -24.17 -15.60
CA ALA A 491 -9.45 -24.18 -16.33
C ALA A 491 -9.82 -22.80 -16.88
N ILE A 492 -9.71 -21.74 -16.05
CA ILE A 492 -10.02 -20.39 -16.51
C ILE A 492 -8.98 -19.85 -17.49
N TRP A 493 -7.69 -20.15 -17.30
CA TRP A 493 -6.66 -19.75 -18.26
C TRP A 493 -6.95 -20.31 -19.65
N ASN A 494 -7.29 -21.60 -19.73
CA ASN A 494 -7.63 -22.25 -21.00
C ASN A 494 -8.89 -21.65 -21.62
N ALA A 495 -9.93 -21.41 -20.82
CA ALA A 495 -11.17 -20.76 -21.28
C ALA A 495 -10.92 -19.35 -21.83
N LEU A 496 -10.08 -18.56 -21.15
CA LEU A 496 -9.69 -17.21 -21.59
C LEU A 496 -8.81 -17.25 -22.83
N LYS A 497 -7.89 -18.23 -22.92
CA LYS A 497 -7.06 -18.43 -24.10
C LYS A 497 -7.93 -18.70 -25.33
N GLU A 498 -8.89 -19.62 -25.24
CA GLU A 498 -9.82 -19.89 -26.34
C GLU A 498 -10.65 -18.66 -26.72
N TYR A 499 -11.16 -17.92 -25.74
CA TYR A 499 -11.90 -16.67 -25.96
C TYR A 499 -11.07 -15.64 -26.75
N VAL A 500 -9.79 -15.48 -26.38
CA VAL A 500 -8.87 -14.56 -27.07
C VAL A 500 -8.50 -15.09 -28.46
N GLU A 501 -8.20 -16.37 -28.61
CA GLU A 501 -7.88 -16.98 -29.92
C GLU A 501 -9.03 -16.81 -30.92
N GLU A 502 -10.29 -16.99 -30.49
CA GLU A 502 -11.48 -16.75 -31.32
C GLU A 502 -11.58 -15.29 -31.79
N PHE A 503 -11.25 -14.34 -30.92
CA PHE A 503 -11.17 -12.91 -31.28
C PHE A 503 -10.10 -12.66 -32.33
N PHE A 504 -8.91 -13.23 -32.15
CA PHE A 504 -7.80 -13.04 -33.07
C PHE A 504 -8.08 -13.65 -34.44
N VAL A 505 -8.67 -14.84 -34.52
CA VAL A 505 -9.09 -15.45 -35.79
C VAL A 505 -10.04 -14.53 -36.57
N THR A 506 -10.97 -13.88 -35.86
CA THR A 506 -11.96 -13.00 -36.48
C THR A 506 -11.37 -11.66 -36.94
N HIS A 507 -10.38 -11.14 -36.22
CA HIS A 507 -9.86 -9.78 -36.40
C HIS A 507 -8.43 -9.70 -36.95
N GLN A 508 -7.80 -10.84 -37.27
CA GLN A 508 -6.38 -10.94 -37.64
C GLN A 508 -5.96 -9.92 -38.69
N ASP A 509 -6.67 -9.84 -39.83
CA ASP A 509 -6.31 -8.92 -40.92
C ASP A 509 -6.31 -7.45 -40.47
N LYS A 510 -7.27 -7.06 -39.63
CA LYS A 510 -7.39 -5.70 -39.12
C LYS A 510 -6.36 -5.41 -38.02
N ILE A 511 -6.01 -6.40 -37.19
CA ILE A 511 -4.90 -6.31 -36.22
C ILE A 511 -3.59 -6.07 -36.96
N LEU A 512 -3.30 -6.86 -38.00
CA LEU A 512 -2.09 -6.73 -38.82
C LEU A 512 -2.05 -5.40 -39.58
N PHE A 513 -3.20 -4.95 -40.11
CA PHE A 513 -3.31 -3.65 -40.77
C PHE A 513 -2.94 -2.48 -39.83
N HIS A 514 -3.27 -2.58 -38.54
CA HIS A 514 -2.92 -1.60 -37.51
C HIS A 514 -1.76 -2.06 -36.60
N TRP A 515 -0.86 -2.91 -37.09
CA TRP A 515 0.23 -3.47 -36.28
C TRP A 515 1.17 -2.41 -35.70
N LYS A 516 1.32 -1.26 -36.38
CA LYS A 516 2.15 -0.16 -35.88
C LYS A 516 1.71 0.34 -34.50
N GLU A 517 0.42 0.30 -34.19
CA GLU A 517 -0.09 0.64 -32.85
C GLU A 517 0.41 -0.37 -31.79
N ILE A 518 0.54 -1.65 -32.15
CA ILE A 518 1.09 -2.71 -31.28
C ILE A 518 2.60 -2.53 -31.05
N GLU A 519 3.36 -2.16 -32.08
CA GLU A 519 4.78 -1.83 -31.92
C GLU A 519 4.98 -0.69 -30.92
N LEU A 520 4.12 0.33 -30.96
CA LEU A 520 4.17 1.44 -30.01
C LEU A 520 3.81 1.00 -28.59
N VAL A 521 2.82 0.11 -28.42
CA VAL A 521 2.54 -0.52 -27.11
C VAL A 521 3.76 -1.26 -26.59
N SER A 522 4.41 -2.07 -27.44
CA SER A 522 5.63 -2.83 -27.10
C SER A 522 6.77 -1.91 -26.65
N ASP A 523 7.03 -0.84 -27.40
CA ASP A 523 8.05 0.16 -27.07
C ASP A 523 7.74 0.86 -25.73
N ASP A 524 6.48 1.20 -25.48
CA ASP A 524 6.00 1.82 -24.24
C ASP A 524 6.19 0.88 -23.04
N LEU A 525 5.81 -0.39 -23.16
CA LEU A 525 6.00 -1.41 -22.12
C LEU A 525 7.47 -1.64 -21.79
N VAL A 526 8.33 -1.77 -22.81
CA VAL A 526 9.78 -1.99 -22.60
C VAL A 526 10.44 -0.77 -21.97
N SER A 527 10.07 0.45 -22.39
CA SER A 527 10.69 1.68 -21.89
C SER A 527 10.27 2.06 -20.47
N HIS A 528 9.10 1.61 -20.00
CA HIS A 528 8.57 1.94 -18.68
C HIS A 528 8.54 0.77 -17.68
N SER A 529 9.03 -0.41 -18.07
CA SER A 529 9.14 -1.57 -17.16
C SER A 529 10.34 -1.45 -16.23
N LEU A 530 10.22 -1.98 -15.00
CA LEU A 530 11.37 -2.21 -14.12
C LEU A 530 12.18 -3.45 -14.50
N ASN A 531 11.61 -4.33 -15.33
CA ASN A 531 12.32 -5.51 -15.82
C ASN A 531 13.34 -5.09 -16.87
N LYS A 532 14.63 -5.32 -16.58
CA LYS A 532 15.74 -4.94 -17.46
C LYS A 532 15.84 -5.82 -18.71
N ASP A 533 15.21 -6.99 -18.70
CA ASP A 533 15.11 -7.84 -19.88
C ASP A 533 14.01 -7.31 -20.80
N ALA A 534 14.40 -6.64 -21.88
CA ALA A 534 13.45 -6.13 -22.88
C ALA A 534 12.57 -7.23 -23.49
N SER A 535 13.06 -8.48 -23.57
CA SER A 535 12.29 -9.60 -24.12
C SER A 535 11.12 -10.01 -23.21
N ALA A 536 11.16 -9.65 -21.93
CA ALA A 536 10.10 -9.94 -20.99
C ALA A 536 8.77 -9.24 -21.35
N ASN A 537 8.84 -8.07 -21.99
CA ASN A 537 7.68 -7.23 -22.30
C ASN A 537 7.58 -6.79 -23.77
N ASN A 538 8.56 -7.13 -24.61
CA ASN A 538 8.48 -6.90 -26.06
C ASN A 538 7.46 -7.82 -26.72
N ILE A 539 6.57 -7.25 -27.52
CA ILE A 539 5.58 -7.93 -28.37
C ILE A 539 6.14 -8.02 -29.80
N GLY A 540 6.64 -9.19 -30.18
CA GLY A 540 7.30 -9.39 -31.48
C GLY A 540 6.41 -10.02 -32.55
N SER A 541 5.28 -10.62 -32.16
CA SER A 541 4.42 -11.40 -33.05
C SER A 541 2.94 -11.33 -32.65
N ILE A 542 2.07 -11.80 -33.55
CA ILE A 542 0.65 -11.94 -33.24
C ILE A 542 0.39 -12.92 -32.09
N ASP A 543 1.20 -13.98 -31.99
CA ASP A 543 1.12 -14.96 -30.90
C ASP A 543 1.52 -14.33 -29.56
N ASP A 544 2.56 -13.48 -29.56
CA ASP A 544 2.94 -12.70 -28.38
C ASP A 544 1.79 -11.78 -27.92
N LEU A 545 1.11 -11.10 -28.85
CA LEU A 545 -0.02 -10.22 -28.54
C LEU A 545 -1.23 -11.03 -28.03
N CYS A 546 -1.51 -12.18 -28.63
CA CYS A 546 -2.56 -13.10 -28.19
C CYS A 546 -2.29 -13.56 -26.76
N HIS A 547 -1.05 -13.97 -26.48
CA HIS A 547 -0.64 -14.41 -25.15
C HIS A 547 -0.72 -13.28 -24.11
N LEU A 548 -0.27 -12.07 -24.46
CA LEU A 548 -0.39 -10.90 -23.61
C LEU A 548 -1.85 -10.60 -23.29
N ALA A 549 -2.74 -10.65 -24.29
CA ALA A 549 -4.15 -10.42 -24.09
C ALA A 549 -4.77 -11.46 -23.14
N THR A 550 -4.44 -12.74 -23.29
CA THR A 550 -4.86 -13.79 -22.34
C THR A 550 -4.35 -13.50 -20.93
N TYR A 551 -3.06 -13.17 -20.79
CA TYR A 551 -2.45 -12.82 -19.51
C TYR A 551 -3.16 -11.65 -18.84
N LEU A 552 -3.39 -10.55 -19.57
CA LEU A 552 -3.97 -9.33 -19.02
C LEU A 552 -5.43 -9.54 -18.59
N ILE A 553 -6.23 -10.22 -19.40
CA ILE A 553 -7.61 -10.58 -19.04
C ILE A 553 -7.62 -11.53 -17.84
N TYR A 554 -6.73 -12.51 -17.79
CA TYR A 554 -6.59 -13.40 -16.65
C TYR A 554 -6.28 -12.64 -15.34
N GLN A 555 -5.35 -11.66 -15.39
CA GLN A 555 -5.01 -10.83 -14.24
C GLN A 555 -6.22 -10.02 -13.76
N ALA A 556 -6.91 -9.36 -14.69
CA ALA A 556 -8.04 -8.50 -14.41
C ALA A 556 -9.28 -9.27 -13.90
N VAL A 557 -9.54 -10.46 -14.46
CA VAL A 557 -10.77 -11.21 -14.22
C VAL A 557 -10.61 -12.22 -13.09
N PHE A 558 -9.64 -13.14 -13.19
CA PHE A 558 -9.55 -14.27 -12.27
C PHE A 558 -8.58 -14.01 -11.14
N ARG A 559 -7.37 -13.51 -11.45
CA ARG A 559 -6.33 -13.34 -10.42
C ARG A 559 -6.77 -12.33 -9.37
N HIS A 560 -7.24 -11.15 -9.81
CA HIS A 560 -7.79 -10.13 -8.92
C HIS A 560 -8.93 -10.71 -8.09
N ALA A 561 -9.94 -11.28 -8.76
CA ALA A 561 -11.09 -11.87 -8.10
C ALA A 561 -10.66 -12.90 -7.03
N TRP A 562 -9.87 -13.90 -7.39
CA TRP A 562 -9.44 -14.94 -6.44
C TRP A 562 -8.83 -14.33 -5.18
N ILE A 563 -7.87 -13.43 -5.36
CA ILE A 563 -7.13 -12.82 -4.26
C ILE A 563 -8.06 -11.93 -3.42
N HIS A 564 -8.81 -11.06 -4.08
CA HIS A 564 -9.69 -10.09 -3.46
C HIS A 564 -10.82 -10.76 -2.67
N TRP A 565 -11.52 -11.71 -3.30
CA TRP A 565 -12.68 -12.38 -2.70
C TRP A 565 -12.28 -13.38 -1.61
N LYS A 566 -11.08 -13.98 -1.70
CA LYS A 566 -10.56 -14.91 -0.69
C LYS A 566 -9.83 -14.21 0.45
N ALA A 567 -9.36 -12.98 0.26
CA ALA A 567 -8.73 -12.19 1.32
C ALA A 567 -9.66 -12.12 2.52
N TRP A 568 -10.96 -11.99 2.29
CA TRP A 568 -11.97 -12.02 3.34
C TRP A 568 -11.95 -13.29 4.21
N ASP A 569 -11.80 -14.46 3.60
CA ASP A 569 -11.75 -15.71 4.35
C ASP A 569 -10.44 -15.85 5.15
N ASP A 570 -9.32 -15.32 4.64
CA ASP A 570 -7.98 -15.50 5.22
C ASP A 570 -7.56 -14.40 6.20
N GLU A 571 -7.91 -13.17 5.87
CA GLU A 571 -7.32 -11.97 6.43
C GLU A 571 -8.17 -11.34 7.51
N ALA A 572 -9.46 -11.73 7.62
CA ALA A 572 -10.41 -11.38 8.69
C ALA A 572 -9.85 -11.52 10.11
N THR A 573 -8.81 -12.35 10.29
CA THR A 573 -8.16 -12.65 11.58
C THR A 573 -6.79 -12.00 11.76
N ALA A 574 -6.26 -11.32 10.74
CA ALA A 574 -4.89 -10.82 10.72
C ALA A 574 -4.75 -9.59 11.62
N VAL A 575 -4.49 -9.83 12.90
CA VAL A 575 -4.14 -8.81 13.88
C VAL A 575 -2.64 -8.50 13.79
N VAL A 576 -2.27 -7.21 13.79
CA VAL A 576 -0.87 -6.80 13.91
C VAL A 576 -0.38 -7.10 15.33
N PHE A 577 0.48 -8.11 15.47
CA PHE A 577 1.03 -8.48 16.78
C PHE A 577 2.20 -7.59 17.17
N ASN A 578 2.18 -7.10 18.40
CA ASN A 578 3.27 -6.32 18.97
C ASN A 578 4.50 -7.20 19.28
N ARG A 579 5.69 -6.74 18.90
CA ARG A 579 6.94 -7.38 19.26
C ARG A 579 7.24 -7.14 20.76
N ASN A 580 7.00 -8.15 21.59
CA ASN A 580 7.37 -8.15 23.02
C ASN A 580 6.72 -7.03 23.88
N GLY A 581 5.61 -6.44 23.43
CA GLY A 581 4.93 -5.39 24.20
C GLY A 581 5.56 -3.99 24.08
N SER A 582 6.42 -3.74 23.07
CA SER A 582 7.08 -2.45 22.85
C SER A 582 6.12 -1.31 22.49
N THR A 583 5.01 -1.63 21.81
CA THR A 583 3.91 -0.68 21.58
C THR A 583 2.95 -0.66 22.78
N SER A 584 2.44 0.50 23.17
CA SER A 584 1.48 0.54 24.29
C SER A 584 0.22 -0.25 23.93
N LEU A 585 -0.43 -0.92 24.90
CA LEU A 585 -1.70 -1.64 24.67
C LEU A 585 -2.76 -0.75 24.00
N LYS A 586 -2.72 0.56 24.26
CA LYS A 586 -3.58 1.57 23.64
C LYS A 586 -3.34 1.70 22.13
N ASP A 587 -2.09 1.62 21.69
CA ASP A 587 -1.71 1.73 20.28
C ASP A 587 -1.91 0.40 19.56
N ILE A 588 -1.70 -0.75 20.22
CA ILE A 588 -2.11 -2.07 19.70
C ILE A 588 -3.61 -2.09 19.45
N LEU A 589 -4.41 -1.66 20.44
CA LEU A 589 -5.86 -1.55 20.29
C LEU A 589 -6.23 -0.52 19.21
N TYR A 590 -5.44 0.53 19.00
CA TYR A 590 -5.64 1.48 17.91
C TYR A 590 -5.38 0.83 16.54
N TYR A 591 -4.28 0.09 16.36
CA TYR A 591 -3.97 -0.62 15.11
C TYR A 591 -4.86 -1.84 14.86
N GLU A 592 -5.31 -2.54 15.90
CA GLU A 592 -6.34 -3.59 15.83
C GLU A 592 -7.69 -2.98 15.43
N ASN A 593 -8.11 -1.88 16.06
CA ASN A 593 -9.36 -1.21 15.68
C ASN A 593 -9.28 -0.55 14.31
N LEU A 594 -8.10 -0.08 13.88
CA LEU A 594 -7.87 0.47 12.55
C LEU A 594 -7.82 -0.65 11.51
N GLY A 595 -7.13 -1.77 11.75
CA GLY A 595 -7.17 -2.98 10.92
C GLY A 595 -8.60 -3.49 10.77
N ASN A 596 -9.34 -3.66 11.87
CA ASN A 596 -10.74 -4.06 11.87
C ASN A 596 -11.66 -3.03 11.19
N ALA A 597 -11.40 -1.72 11.30
CA ALA A 597 -12.20 -0.67 10.64
C ALA A 597 -11.86 -0.51 9.15
N ILE A 598 -10.63 -0.82 8.75
CA ILE A 598 -10.18 -0.89 7.35
C ILE A 598 -10.71 -2.15 6.70
N GLU A 599 -10.70 -3.27 7.41
CA GLU A 599 -11.30 -4.53 7.00
C GLU A 599 -12.83 -4.39 6.87
N ALA A 600 -13.50 -3.79 7.86
CA ALA A 600 -14.93 -3.51 7.80
C ALA A 600 -15.32 -2.35 6.86
N GLY A 601 -14.38 -1.48 6.47
CA GLY A 601 -14.66 -0.28 5.66
C GLY A 601 -14.19 -0.37 4.21
N VAL A 602 -13.12 -1.11 3.93
CA VAL A 602 -12.53 -1.33 2.61
C VAL A 602 -12.87 -2.72 2.11
N GLN A 603 -12.67 -3.77 2.92
CA GLN A 603 -12.95 -5.16 2.52
C GLN A 603 -14.42 -5.59 2.67
N TYR A 604 -15.25 -4.90 3.47
CA TYR A 604 -16.69 -5.21 3.54
C TYR A 604 -17.46 -4.71 2.33
N PRO A 605 -17.24 -3.49 1.80
CA PRO A 605 -18.04 -2.98 0.68
C PRO A 605 -17.50 -3.46 -0.65
N SER A 606 -16.17 -3.56 -0.82
CA SER A 606 -15.57 -3.96 -2.09
C SER A 606 -16.19 -5.25 -2.66
N PRO A 607 -16.58 -6.26 -1.84
CA PRO A 607 -17.17 -7.46 -2.36
C PRO A 607 -18.65 -7.35 -2.81
N TYR A 608 -19.40 -6.46 -2.18
CA TYR A 608 -20.80 -6.18 -2.57
C TYR A 608 -20.87 -5.15 -3.69
N VAL A 609 -19.78 -4.42 -3.90
CA VAL A 609 -19.56 -3.54 -5.04
C VAL A 609 -19.04 -4.38 -6.19
N ARG A 610 -19.95 -5.13 -6.83
CA ARG A 610 -19.62 -5.81 -8.08
C ARG A 610 -19.91 -4.86 -9.22
N HIS A 611 -18.92 -4.09 -9.64
CA HIS A 611 -19.06 -3.30 -10.86
C HIS A 611 -18.68 -4.18 -12.05
N TYR A 612 -19.64 -4.35 -12.98
CA TYR A 612 -19.52 -5.24 -14.15
C TYR A 612 -19.18 -6.71 -13.83
N PRO A 613 -20.02 -7.45 -13.07
CA PRO A 613 -19.92 -8.89 -13.04
C PRO A 613 -20.07 -9.45 -14.46
N ILE A 614 -19.23 -10.42 -14.84
CA ILE A 614 -19.22 -10.93 -16.22
C ILE A 614 -20.55 -11.58 -16.60
N LEU A 615 -21.18 -12.25 -15.63
CA LEU A 615 -22.43 -13.00 -15.79
C LEU A 615 -23.66 -12.20 -15.32
N ASP A 616 -23.53 -10.89 -15.19
CA ASP A 616 -24.63 -10.00 -14.84
C ASP A 616 -25.72 -10.00 -15.93
N HIS A 617 -26.99 -9.87 -15.54
CA HIS A 617 -28.09 -9.85 -16.50
C HIS A 617 -28.35 -8.47 -17.10
N GLU A 618 -28.01 -7.40 -16.38
CA GLU A 618 -28.24 -6.00 -16.76
C GLU A 618 -27.05 -5.44 -17.56
N PHE A 619 -25.83 -5.75 -17.14
CA PHE A 619 -24.58 -5.33 -17.79
C PHE A 619 -23.62 -6.50 -18.04
N PRO A 620 -24.04 -7.50 -18.84
CA PRO A 620 -23.24 -8.69 -19.10
C PRO A 620 -21.92 -8.37 -19.80
N GLY A 621 -20.90 -9.19 -19.52
CA GLY A 621 -19.68 -9.25 -20.32
C GLY A 621 -19.93 -9.80 -21.73
N PRO A 622 -18.90 -9.88 -22.58
CA PRO A 622 -19.02 -10.43 -23.93
C PRO A 622 -19.65 -11.85 -23.92
N PRO A 623 -20.66 -12.14 -24.78
CA PRO A 623 -21.36 -13.44 -24.74
C PRO A 623 -20.45 -14.66 -24.91
N SER A 624 -19.41 -14.55 -25.75
CA SER A 624 -18.43 -15.64 -25.92
C SER A 624 -17.64 -15.89 -24.64
N LEU A 625 -17.18 -14.84 -23.96
CA LEU A 625 -16.52 -14.97 -22.65
C LEU A 625 -17.43 -15.64 -21.61
N GLN A 626 -18.69 -15.19 -21.51
CA GLN A 626 -19.67 -15.80 -20.60
C GLN A 626 -19.86 -17.30 -20.87
N GLN A 627 -19.97 -17.67 -22.15
CA GLN A 627 -20.13 -19.06 -22.56
C GLN A 627 -18.92 -19.91 -22.16
N LYS A 628 -17.69 -19.43 -22.42
CA LYS A 628 -16.45 -20.12 -22.05
C LYS A 628 -16.37 -20.33 -20.54
N LEU A 629 -16.67 -19.30 -19.74
CA LEU A 629 -16.70 -19.39 -18.28
C LEU A 629 -17.76 -20.38 -17.77
N TRP A 630 -18.95 -20.43 -18.39
CA TRP A 630 -19.96 -21.41 -18.01
C TRP A 630 -19.52 -22.86 -18.28
N GLN A 631 -18.82 -23.10 -19.40
CA GLN A 631 -18.34 -24.43 -19.77
C GLN A 631 -17.37 -25.01 -18.73
N VAL A 632 -16.52 -24.17 -18.13
CA VAL A 632 -15.53 -24.59 -17.11
C VAL A 632 -16.00 -24.34 -15.67
N SER A 633 -17.26 -23.98 -15.47
CA SER A 633 -17.78 -23.54 -14.17
C SER A 633 -17.65 -24.57 -13.04
N ASN A 634 -17.78 -25.87 -13.34
CA ASN A 634 -17.63 -26.95 -12.37
C ASN A 634 -16.21 -27.07 -11.82
N GLU A 635 -15.22 -26.54 -12.53
CA GLU A 635 -13.81 -26.56 -12.13
C GLU A 635 -13.45 -25.33 -11.30
N ILE A 636 -14.11 -24.19 -11.56
CA ILE A 636 -13.85 -22.92 -10.88
C ILE A 636 -14.66 -22.78 -9.59
N ASN A 637 -15.97 -23.10 -9.64
CA ASN A 637 -16.92 -22.91 -8.52
C ASN A 637 -16.51 -23.54 -7.18
N PRO A 638 -15.83 -24.71 -7.12
CA PRO A 638 -15.34 -25.25 -5.85
C PRO A 638 -14.36 -24.32 -5.13
N GLY A 639 -13.61 -23.53 -5.89
CA GLY A 639 -12.70 -22.52 -5.37
C GLY A 639 -13.39 -21.18 -5.17
N ILE A 640 -13.95 -20.63 -6.24
CA ILE A 640 -14.63 -19.33 -6.24
C ILE A 640 -15.85 -19.36 -7.17
N SER A 641 -16.95 -18.72 -6.76
CA SER A 641 -18.12 -18.64 -7.63
C SER A 641 -17.82 -17.82 -8.89
N ILE A 642 -18.11 -18.37 -10.07
CA ILE A 642 -17.88 -17.63 -11.31
C ILE A 642 -18.75 -16.37 -11.46
N SER A 643 -19.84 -16.28 -10.69
CA SER A 643 -20.66 -15.05 -10.58
C SER A 643 -19.94 -13.90 -9.87
N SER A 644 -18.80 -14.19 -9.22
CA SER A 644 -17.97 -13.19 -8.55
C SER A 644 -16.83 -12.71 -9.45
N LEU A 645 -16.70 -13.24 -10.66
CA LEU A 645 -15.76 -12.73 -11.64
C LEU A 645 -16.27 -11.41 -12.20
N VAL A 646 -15.42 -10.39 -12.14
CA VAL A 646 -15.68 -9.03 -12.63
C VAL A 646 -14.86 -8.75 -13.87
N MET A 647 -15.30 -7.79 -14.68
CA MET A 647 -14.60 -7.44 -15.92
C MET A 647 -13.24 -6.80 -15.65
N SER A 648 -13.10 -5.96 -14.62
CA SER A 648 -11.86 -5.24 -14.30
C SER A 648 -11.62 -5.09 -12.78
N PRO A 649 -10.36 -4.93 -12.33
CA PRO A 649 -9.99 -4.72 -10.93
C PRO A 649 -10.20 -3.26 -10.52
N ASN A 650 -11.46 -2.86 -10.45
CA ASN A 650 -11.89 -1.49 -10.24
C ASN A 650 -12.37 -1.19 -8.80
N ILE A 651 -12.12 -2.13 -7.88
CA ILE A 651 -12.42 -2.08 -6.45
C ILE A 651 -11.19 -2.42 -5.61
#